data_AF-A0A6J7ZK90-F1
#
_entry.id   AF-A0A6J7ZK90-F1
#
_cell.length_a   1.000
_cell.length_b   1.000
_cell.length_c   1.000
_cell.angle_alpha   90.00
_cell.angle_beta   90.00
_cell.angle_gamma   90.00
#
_symmetry.space_group_name_H-M   'P 1'
#
loop_
_entity.id
_entity.type
_entity.pdbx_description
1 polymer ?
#
loop_
_entity_poly.entity_id
_entity_poly.type
_entity_poly.pdbx_seq_one_letter_code
_entity_poly.pdbx_strand_id
1 'polypeptide(L)'
;MVPREFLKTVATRVGISDNELEVMARAIQGEPMTAISKQLGVRKDALQKRLGEVYRKLNISGAGPGKLAKLQQKLLSEYQTDGTNQGGQINGQSGRKKRSMSSLDPQGFSSNVQIDWGNAPKLAAFYGRLEAMATLKQGLVTERAHLMMLEGMGGIGKTALAVKLVQEIAPDFDKVIWRSLRDKPSPSEFIASTFPEQSQAPLGWDDSEQIAQLLKTLSDSRYLLVIDEIEYISQLGSKDAAFKSYESLFQQISESSHRSSVLLIGWEFPLSWQQFASKTSVQLTGLSEQDSQQMVLSGQESLYLDEKFLSELIHLCGGNPLILKLWAAKIPDFTIRNLTKLIKQNTLVIEELVRQSLRAEQELSDLEIRLVCWLAVNQKAATLSELATDLILSETEAEVQTSLEFLVERSLLETTNFSAPMAYTVNSNFRKAVWYQLMGKSFNELGYKHYLEGEFQSAKINLLQAIRYHSALSAGHYNLGSTYEKLDQFEEARKHYQILVDVDNNRAAQAAVNNLARLEILDGKTEEAIDKLEKTLVQVKDKGIRAALYKNLGWAYFLENNPKQAEVELRQSLELKESNVVAYYLLAQVLEAQNRHKQALAFWKTALEQDELDQKSNGVTWRLPELLAWRMTARQRLLK
;
A
#
# COMPACT_ATOMS: atom_id res chain seq x y z
N MET A 1 -2.28 13.92 -18.30
CA MET A 1 -2.44 15.39 -18.18
C MET A 1 -3.27 15.87 -19.36
N VAL A 2 -4.23 16.76 -19.15
CA VAL A 2 -5.06 17.33 -20.23
C VAL A 2 -4.31 18.51 -20.87
N PRO A 3 -4.04 18.53 -22.19
CA PRO A 3 -3.30 19.61 -22.83
C PRO A 3 -4.00 20.97 -22.71
N ARG A 4 -3.21 22.06 -22.62
CA ARG A 4 -3.75 23.43 -22.48
C ARG A 4 -4.61 23.86 -23.68
N GLU A 5 -4.28 23.40 -24.88
CA GLU A 5 -5.07 23.66 -26.10
C GLU A 5 -6.46 23.01 -26.06
N PHE A 6 -6.58 21.82 -25.45
CA PHE A 6 -7.88 21.22 -25.21
C PHE A 6 -8.68 22.00 -24.15
N LEU A 7 -8.03 22.45 -23.08
CA LEU A 7 -8.69 23.26 -22.06
C LEU A 7 -9.22 24.59 -22.63
N LYS A 8 -8.51 25.21 -23.59
CA LYS A 8 -9.02 26.38 -24.34
C LYS A 8 -10.27 26.02 -25.16
N THR A 9 -10.24 24.89 -25.85
CA THR A 9 -11.39 24.40 -26.65
C THR A 9 -12.63 24.20 -25.77
N VAL A 10 -12.46 23.55 -24.61
CA VAL A 10 -13.53 23.39 -23.62
C VAL A 10 -13.98 24.74 -23.07
N ALA A 11 -13.06 25.66 -22.79
CA ALA A 11 -13.39 26.97 -22.28
C ALA A 11 -14.24 27.79 -23.26
N THR A 12 -13.90 27.79 -24.55
CA THR A 12 -14.67 28.44 -25.60
C THR A 12 -16.06 27.81 -25.74
N ARG A 13 -16.15 26.47 -25.69
CA ARG A 13 -17.43 25.75 -25.84
C ARG A 13 -18.42 26.05 -24.71
N VAL A 14 -17.93 26.28 -23.48
CA VAL A 14 -18.77 26.41 -22.28
C VAL A 14 -18.74 27.82 -21.69
N GLY A 15 -18.16 28.80 -22.40
CA GLY A 15 -18.12 30.21 -22.00
C GLY A 15 -17.30 30.48 -20.74
N ILE A 16 -16.21 29.74 -20.53
CA ILE A 16 -15.23 30.00 -19.47
C ILE A 16 -14.30 31.14 -19.94
N SER A 17 -14.17 32.19 -19.14
CA SER A 17 -13.28 33.33 -19.44
C SER A 17 -11.80 32.96 -19.27
N ASP A 18 -10.90 33.72 -19.89
CA ASP A 18 -9.44 33.48 -19.78
C ASP A 18 -8.96 33.47 -18.31
N ASN A 19 -9.55 34.35 -17.50
CA ASN A 19 -9.29 34.46 -16.07
C ASN A 19 -9.75 33.25 -15.25
N GLU A 20 -10.79 32.54 -15.71
CA GLU A 20 -11.28 31.30 -15.10
C GLU A 20 -10.50 30.09 -15.63
N LEU A 21 -10.15 30.10 -16.92
CA LEU A 21 -9.34 29.07 -17.58
C LEU A 21 -7.95 28.95 -16.93
N GLU A 22 -7.30 30.08 -16.65
CA GLU A 22 -5.97 30.07 -16.02
C GLU A 22 -6.02 29.47 -14.61
N VAL A 23 -7.07 29.76 -13.84
CA VAL A 23 -7.28 29.18 -12.51
C VAL A 23 -7.60 27.70 -12.59
N MET A 24 -8.45 27.30 -13.54
CA MET A 24 -8.78 25.90 -13.80
C MET A 24 -7.56 25.08 -14.20
N ALA A 25 -6.74 25.58 -15.13
CA ALA A 25 -5.57 24.86 -15.65
C ALA A 25 -4.55 24.55 -14.53
N ARG A 26 -4.28 25.53 -13.66
CA ARG A 26 -3.34 25.37 -12.53
C ARG A 26 -3.92 24.52 -11.41
N ALA A 27 -5.21 24.69 -11.10
CA ALA A 27 -5.90 23.87 -10.11
C ALA A 27 -5.90 22.38 -10.50
N ILE A 28 -6.13 22.07 -11.78
CA ILE A 28 -6.13 20.70 -12.31
C ILE A 28 -4.73 20.07 -12.27
N GLN A 29 -3.67 20.88 -12.33
CA GLN A 29 -2.28 20.43 -12.19
C GLN A 29 -1.88 20.19 -10.73
N GLY A 30 -2.79 20.40 -9.77
CA GLY A 30 -2.54 20.16 -8.35
C GLY A 30 -1.83 21.32 -7.65
N GLU A 31 -1.71 22.49 -8.28
CA GLU A 31 -1.14 23.66 -7.62
C GLU A 31 -2.06 24.12 -6.46
N PRO A 32 -1.53 24.36 -5.25
CA PRO A 32 -2.33 24.83 -4.13
C PRO A 32 -2.84 26.26 -4.39
N MET A 33 -4.07 26.57 -3.94
CA MET A 33 -4.70 27.89 -4.15
C MET A 33 -3.87 29.06 -3.62
N THR A 34 -3.01 28.81 -2.62
CA THR A 34 -2.06 29.79 -2.07
C THR A 34 -0.94 30.14 -3.06
N ALA A 35 -0.43 29.16 -3.81
CA ALA A 35 0.55 29.38 -4.87
C ALA A 35 -0.06 30.13 -6.06
N ILE A 36 -1.25 29.71 -6.51
CA ILE A 36 -1.98 30.36 -7.60
C ILE A 36 -2.33 31.81 -7.25
N SER A 37 -2.72 32.07 -6.00
CA SER A 37 -3.00 33.43 -5.49
C SER A 37 -1.78 34.34 -5.58
N LYS A 38 -0.60 33.83 -5.17
CA LYS A 38 0.66 34.58 -5.20
C LYS A 38 1.14 34.84 -6.63
N GLN A 39 0.97 33.89 -7.54
CA GLN A 39 1.44 34.01 -8.92
C GLN A 39 0.52 34.88 -9.79
N LEU A 40 -0.79 34.82 -9.59
CA LEU A 40 -1.76 35.61 -10.37
C LEU A 40 -2.04 36.99 -9.75
N GLY A 41 -1.57 37.26 -8.54
CA GLY A 41 -1.85 38.52 -7.82
C GLY A 41 -3.33 38.70 -7.45
N VAL A 42 -4.07 37.60 -7.28
CA VAL A 42 -5.52 37.60 -7.01
C VAL A 42 -5.79 36.99 -5.63
N ARG A 43 -6.69 37.59 -4.85
CA ARG A 43 -7.08 37.07 -3.52
C ARG A 43 -7.71 35.67 -3.61
N LYS A 44 -7.46 34.84 -2.58
CA LYS A 44 -7.88 33.43 -2.52
C LYS A 44 -9.40 33.24 -2.65
N ASP A 45 -10.19 34.13 -2.07
CA ASP A 45 -11.66 34.14 -2.17
C ASP A 45 -12.14 34.40 -3.61
N ALA A 46 -11.49 35.30 -4.34
CA ALA A 46 -11.77 35.58 -5.73
C ALA A 46 -11.38 34.40 -6.65
N LEU A 47 -10.28 33.69 -6.36
CA LEU A 47 -9.92 32.45 -7.06
C LEU A 47 -10.95 31.34 -6.85
N GLN A 48 -11.42 31.17 -5.61
CA GLN A 48 -12.47 30.20 -5.28
C GLN A 48 -13.79 30.51 -5.99
N LYS A 49 -14.16 31.79 -6.12
CA LYS A 49 -15.32 32.22 -6.92
C LYS A 49 -15.14 31.88 -8.41
N ARG A 50 -13.98 32.17 -9.00
CA ARG A 50 -13.67 31.82 -10.40
C ARG A 50 -13.75 30.32 -10.64
N LEU A 51 -13.19 29.50 -9.74
CA LEU A 51 -13.28 28.05 -9.83
C LEU A 51 -14.71 27.54 -9.59
N GLY A 52 -15.49 28.23 -8.73
CA GLY A 52 -16.92 28.01 -8.55
C GLY A 52 -17.73 28.21 -9.83
N GLU A 53 -17.43 29.26 -10.58
CA GLU A 53 -18.03 29.52 -11.90
C GLU A 53 -17.65 28.45 -12.93
N VAL A 54 -16.41 27.97 -12.92
CA VAL A 54 -15.96 26.83 -13.75
C VAL A 54 -16.79 25.58 -13.43
N TYR A 55 -16.99 25.25 -12.15
CA TYR A 55 -17.81 24.11 -11.76
C TYR A 55 -19.27 24.26 -12.23
N ARG A 56 -19.83 25.46 -12.10
CA ARG A 56 -21.20 25.75 -12.54
C ARG A 56 -21.34 25.59 -14.06
N LYS A 57 -20.43 26.17 -14.83
CA LYS A 57 -20.41 26.10 -16.29
C LYS A 57 -20.25 24.67 -16.80
N LEU A 58 -19.43 23.86 -16.13
CA LEU A 58 -19.20 22.46 -16.50
C LEU A 58 -20.17 21.47 -15.82
N ASN A 59 -21.26 21.93 -15.20
CA ASN A 59 -22.25 21.09 -14.51
C ASN A 59 -21.63 20.11 -13.48
N ILE A 60 -20.65 20.56 -12.69
CA ILE A 60 -20.00 19.78 -11.63
C ILE A 60 -20.76 19.98 -10.31
N SER A 61 -21.56 18.99 -9.91
CA SER A 61 -22.36 18.99 -8.67
C SER A 61 -21.65 18.37 -7.45
N GLY A 62 -22.01 18.83 -6.25
CA GLY A 62 -21.49 18.35 -4.96
C GLY A 62 -21.10 19.49 -3.99
N ALA A 63 -20.57 19.15 -2.82
CA ALA A 63 -19.98 20.09 -1.85
C ALA A 63 -18.53 19.68 -1.53
N GLY A 64 -17.62 20.66 -1.38
CA GLY A 64 -16.25 20.41 -0.92
C GLY A 64 -15.21 19.99 -2.00
N PRO A 65 -14.05 19.44 -1.57
CA PRO A 65 -12.87 19.21 -2.41
C PRO A 65 -13.04 18.15 -3.52
N GLY A 66 -14.09 17.31 -3.45
CA GLY A 66 -14.42 16.35 -4.50
C GLY A 66 -14.81 16.98 -5.85
N LYS A 67 -15.14 18.28 -5.89
CA LYS A 67 -15.44 18.98 -7.16
C LYS A 67 -14.24 19.05 -8.10
N LEU A 68 -13.03 19.22 -7.56
CA LEU A 68 -11.82 19.30 -8.39
C LEU A 68 -11.51 17.94 -9.02
N ALA A 69 -11.64 16.86 -8.26
CA ALA A 69 -11.46 15.49 -8.77
C ALA A 69 -12.50 15.15 -9.85
N LYS A 70 -13.77 15.51 -9.64
CA LYS A 70 -14.82 15.35 -10.67
C LYS A 70 -14.55 16.17 -11.93
N LEU A 71 -14.06 17.40 -11.77
CA LEU A 71 -13.66 18.26 -12.88
C LEU A 71 -12.50 17.65 -13.66
N GLN A 72 -11.47 17.13 -12.96
CA GLN A 72 -10.33 16.44 -13.57
C GLN A 72 -10.78 15.20 -14.34
N GLN A 73 -11.63 14.36 -13.73
CA GLN A 73 -12.16 13.16 -14.35
C GLN A 73 -13.00 13.48 -15.59
N LYS A 74 -13.86 14.50 -15.51
CA LYS A 74 -14.71 14.94 -16.64
C LYS A 74 -13.86 15.42 -17.81
N LEU A 75 -12.91 16.34 -17.56
CA LEU A 75 -12.05 16.88 -18.62
C LEU A 75 -11.14 15.80 -19.23
N LEU A 76 -10.69 14.83 -18.43
CA LEU A 76 -9.91 13.70 -18.93
C LEU A 76 -10.76 12.78 -19.81
N SER A 77 -12.00 12.48 -19.40
CA SER A 77 -12.93 11.68 -20.20
C SER A 77 -13.32 12.37 -21.51
N GLU A 78 -13.58 13.68 -21.47
CA GLU A 78 -13.91 14.44 -22.68
C GLU A 78 -12.72 14.51 -23.63
N TYR A 79 -11.49 14.68 -23.12
CA TYR A 79 -10.27 14.68 -23.96
C TYR A 79 -10.05 13.33 -24.64
N GLN A 80 -10.32 12.23 -23.93
CA GLN A 80 -10.23 10.88 -24.50
C GLN A 80 -11.28 10.65 -25.59
N THR A 81 -12.50 11.21 -25.44
CA THR A 81 -13.54 11.11 -26.49
C THR A 81 -13.28 12.03 -27.69
N ASP A 82 -12.75 13.24 -27.47
CA ASP A 82 -12.49 14.20 -28.57
C ASP A 82 -11.37 13.71 -29.51
N GLY A 83 -10.41 12.96 -28.97
CA GLY A 83 -9.36 12.27 -29.75
C GLY A 83 -9.88 11.20 -30.70
N THR A 84 -11.13 10.73 -30.53
CA THR A 84 -11.78 9.78 -31.45
C THR A 84 -12.63 10.45 -32.54
N ASN A 85 -13.00 11.73 -32.39
CA ASN A 85 -13.91 12.43 -33.30
C ASN A 85 -13.25 13.46 -34.25
N GLN A 86 -11.97 13.80 -34.07
CA GLN A 86 -11.26 14.70 -35.01
C GLN A 86 -10.65 13.99 -36.24
N GLY A 87 -11.10 12.77 -36.55
CA GLY A 87 -10.70 12.01 -37.74
C GLY A 87 -11.62 12.14 -38.96
N GLY A 88 -12.58 13.08 -38.97
CA GLY A 88 -13.56 13.16 -40.05
C GLY A 88 -14.05 14.57 -40.36
N GLN A 89 -13.41 15.22 -41.34
CA GLN A 89 -14.05 16.04 -42.39
C GLN A 89 -13.00 16.95 -43.08
N ILE A 90 -12.47 16.52 -44.23
CA ILE A 90 -12.14 17.41 -45.35
C ILE A 90 -12.51 16.68 -46.64
N ASN A 91 -13.54 17.18 -47.32
CA ASN A 91 -13.88 16.81 -48.70
C ASN A 91 -13.00 17.61 -49.67
N GLY A 92 -12.41 16.94 -50.66
CA GLY A 92 -11.64 17.57 -51.73
C GLY A 92 -11.00 16.56 -52.67
N GLN A 93 -11.78 16.14 -53.67
CA GLN A 93 -11.45 15.36 -54.87
C GLN A 93 -9.96 15.16 -55.22
N SER A 94 -9.53 13.91 -55.36
CA SER A 94 -8.96 13.36 -56.61
C SER A 94 -8.59 11.88 -56.42
N GLY A 95 -8.97 11.05 -57.39
CA GLY A 95 -8.88 9.60 -57.30
C GLY A 95 -7.44 9.08 -57.27
N ARG A 96 -7.16 8.20 -56.29
CA ARG A 96 -6.17 7.12 -56.40
C ARG A 96 -6.49 6.07 -55.35
N LYS A 97 -6.84 4.86 -55.79
CA LYS A 97 -6.99 3.66 -54.95
C LYS A 97 -5.72 3.49 -54.09
N LYS A 98 -5.81 3.75 -52.79
CA LYS A 98 -4.80 3.39 -51.79
C LYS A 98 -5.37 2.30 -50.91
N ARG A 99 -4.68 1.16 -50.88
CA ARG A 99 -4.89 0.02 -49.97
C ARG A 99 -5.01 0.53 -48.53
N SER A 100 -5.96 -0.01 -47.77
CA SER A 100 -6.16 0.29 -46.36
C SER A 100 -4.92 -0.07 -45.55
N MET A 101 -4.30 0.93 -44.94
CA MET A 101 -3.30 0.76 -43.88
C MET A 101 -4.04 0.49 -42.56
N SER A 102 -3.59 -0.54 -41.84
CA SER A 102 -4.03 -0.96 -40.52
C SER A 102 -3.97 0.18 -39.48
N SER A 103 -5.03 0.33 -38.69
CA SER A 103 -5.08 1.20 -37.51
C SER A 103 -4.09 0.72 -36.44
N LEU A 104 -3.32 1.65 -35.86
CA LEU A 104 -2.36 1.39 -34.77
C LEU A 104 -3.09 1.15 -33.43
N ASP A 105 -2.63 0.15 -32.67
CA ASP A 105 -3.09 -0.21 -31.32
C ASP A 105 -2.67 0.85 -30.26
N PRO A 106 -3.36 1.02 -29.10
CA PRO A 106 -3.05 2.03 -28.08
C PRO A 106 -1.67 1.92 -27.40
N GLN A 107 -0.94 0.82 -27.64
CA GLN A 107 0.45 0.63 -27.23
C GLN A 107 1.46 0.79 -28.39
N GLY A 108 1.03 1.20 -29.58
CA GLY A 108 1.90 1.60 -30.69
C GLY A 108 2.26 0.51 -31.71
N PHE A 109 1.45 -0.54 -31.87
CA PHE A 109 1.75 -1.66 -32.79
C PHE A 109 0.88 -1.70 -34.05
N SER A 110 1.50 -2.20 -35.13
CA SER A 110 0.89 -2.63 -36.39
C SER A 110 0.94 -4.16 -36.49
N SER A 111 0.09 -4.87 -35.75
CA SER A 111 -0.12 -6.31 -35.95
C SER A 111 -1.62 -6.57 -36.17
N ASN A 112 -1.94 -7.59 -36.96
CA ASN A 112 -3.33 -8.03 -37.16
C ASN A 112 -3.88 -8.85 -35.97
N VAL A 113 -3.18 -8.87 -34.82
CA VAL A 113 -3.54 -9.67 -33.64
C VAL A 113 -4.43 -8.86 -32.72
N GLN A 114 -5.54 -9.44 -32.28
CA GLN A 114 -6.43 -8.81 -31.33
C GLN A 114 -5.86 -8.97 -29.91
N ILE A 115 -5.45 -7.86 -29.30
CA ILE A 115 -4.91 -7.83 -27.93
C ILE A 115 -5.89 -7.08 -27.02
N ASP A 116 -6.33 -7.73 -25.95
CA ASP A 116 -7.07 -7.12 -24.86
C ASP A 116 -6.15 -6.94 -23.66
N TRP A 117 -5.67 -5.72 -23.46
CA TRP A 117 -4.78 -5.36 -22.37
C TRP A 117 -5.46 -5.24 -21.00
N GLY A 118 -6.80 -5.21 -20.93
CA GLY A 118 -7.53 -5.01 -19.66
C GLY A 118 -6.91 -3.90 -18.79
N ASN A 119 -6.49 -4.28 -17.58
CA ASN A 119 -5.86 -3.40 -16.58
C ASN A 119 -4.31 -3.38 -16.64
N ALA A 120 -3.69 -3.92 -17.69
CA ALA A 120 -2.23 -3.98 -17.79
C ALA A 120 -1.60 -2.57 -17.78
N PRO A 121 -0.54 -2.35 -16.99
CA PRO A 121 0.10 -1.03 -16.92
C PRO A 121 0.88 -0.71 -18.19
N LYS A 122 0.94 0.58 -18.55
CA LYS A 122 1.80 1.03 -19.64
C LYS A 122 3.27 0.91 -19.27
N LEU A 123 4.06 0.29 -20.14
CA LEU A 123 5.49 0.15 -19.96
C LEU A 123 6.20 1.42 -20.42
N ALA A 124 6.86 2.13 -19.49
CA ALA A 124 7.61 3.35 -19.81
C ALA A 124 9.06 3.05 -20.23
N ALA A 125 9.79 2.28 -19.40
CA ALA A 125 11.16 1.86 -19.65
C ALA A 125 11.38 0.45 -19.07
N PHE A 126 12.25 -0.32 -19.72
CA PHE A 126 12.52 -1.73 -19.39
C PHE A 126 14.03 -1.99 -19.42
N TYR A 127 14.54 -2.75 -18.44
CA TYR A 127 15.98 -2.96 -18.21
C TYR A 127 16.25 -4.43 -17.90
N GLY A 128 17.31 -4.99 -18.49
CA GLY A 128 17.76 -6.35 -18.25
C GLY A 128 16.76 -7.46 -18.56
N ARG A 129 16.84 -8.56 -17.80
CA ARG A 129 15.92 -9.73 -17.81
C ARG A 129 15.90 -10.58 -19.08
N LEU A 130 16.97 -10.55 -19.86
CA LEU A 130 17.07 -11.29 -21.12
C LEU A 130 16.89 -12.81 -20.94
N GLU A 131 17.48 -13.38 -19.89
CA GLU A 131 17.39 -14.82 -19.61
C GLU A 131 15.96 -15.25 -19.28
N ALA A 132 15.31 -14.60 -18.31
CA ALA A 132 13.92 -14.89 -17.94
C ALA A 132 12.98 -14.71 -19.15
N MET A 133 13.21 -13.68 -19.97
CA MET A 133 12.44 -13.46 -21.19
C MET A 133 12.66 -14.58 -22.22
N ALA A 134 13.90 -15.06 -22.41
CA ALA A 134 14.21 -16.16 -23.30
C ALA A 134 13.52 -17.47 -22.86
N THR A 135 13.58 -17.80 -21.57
CA THR A 135 12.91 -18.98 -21.00
C THR A 135 11.40 -18.92 -21.21
N LEU A 136 10.77 -17.77 -20.94
CA LEU A 136 9.33 -17.60 -21.13
C LEU A 136 8.94 -17.71 -22.61
N LYS A 137 9.72 -17.14 -23.53
CA LYS A 137 9.50 -17.27 -24.98
C LYS A 137 9.60 -18.72 -25.44
N GLN A 138 10.65 -19.41 -25.02
CA GLN A 138 10.84 -20.82 -25.35
C GLN A 138 9.66 -21.65 -24.87
N GLY A 139 9.19 -21.44 -23.63
CA GLY A 139 8.06 -22.17 -23.07
C GLY A 139 6.73 -21.87 -23.77
N LEU A 140 6.35 -20.60 -23.95
CA LEU A 140 5.04 -20.22 -24.52
C LEU A 140 4.94 -20.44 -26.03
N VAL A 141 6.01 -20.12 -26.78
CA VAL A 141 5.95 -20.10 -28.24
C VAL A 141 6.45 -21.41 -28.83
N THR A 142 7.66 -21.81 -28.48
CA THR A 142 8.34 -22.97 -29.08
C THR A 142 7.79 -24.29 -28.52
N GLU A 143 7.76 -24.41 -27.21
CA GLU A 143 7.36 -25.64 -26.50
C GLU A 143 5.85 -25.70 -26.26
N ARG A 144 5.15 -24.57 -26.41
CA ARG A 144 3.69 -24.45 -26.28
C ARG A 144 3.15 -24.98 -24.95
N ALA A 145 3.86 -24.69 -23.87
CA ALA A 145 3.41 -25.02 -22.52
C ALA A 145 1.99 -24.46 -22.27
N HIS A 146 1.11 -25.29 -21.74
CA HIS A 146 -0.27 -24.89 -21.44
C HIS A 146 -0.33 -23.94 -20.25
N LEU A 147 0.51 -24.17 -19.24
CA LEU A 147 0.58 -23.36 -18.04
C LEU A 147 2.03 -23.09 -17.66
N MET A 148 2.38 -21.81 -17.54
CA MET A 148 3.65 -21.37 -16.96
C MET A 148 3.44 -20.33 -15.88
N MET A 149 4.41 -20.25 -14.97
CA MET A 149 4.36 -19.38 -13.81
C MET A 149 5.58 -18.44 -13.80
N LEU A 150 5.31 -17.16 -13.65
CA LEU A 150 6.31 -16.12 -13.38
C LEU A 150 6.17 -15.70 -11.93
N GLU A 151 7.11 -16.16 -11.12
CA GLU A 151 7.18 -15.85 -9.70
C GLU A 151 8.28 -14.84 -9.39
N GLY A 152 8.21 -14.22 -8.22
CA GLY A 152 9.18 -13.23 -7.80
C GLY A 152 8.57 -12.15 -6.93
N MET A 153 9.40 -11.37 -6.26
CA MET A 153 8.94 -10.46 -5.21
C MET A 153 7.98 -9.35 -5.69
N GLY A 154 7.27 -8.73 -4.74
CA GLY A 154 6.53 -7.50 -5.00
C GLY A 154 7.44 -6.41 -5.54
N GLY A 155 7.02 -5.75 -6.62
CA GLY A 155 7.80 -4.66 -7.23
C GLY A 155 9.07 -5.09 -7.99
N ILE A 156 9.38 -6.39 -8.08
CA ILE A 156 10.58 -6.91 -8.74
C ILE A 156 10.57 -6.72 -10.27
N GLY A 157 9.40 -6.39 -10.83
CA GLY A 157 9.21 -6.14 -12.26
C GLY A 157 8.50 -7.24 -13.04
N LYS A 158 7.80 -8.19 -12.39
CA LYS A 158 7.10 -9.30 -13.08
C LYS A 158 6.08 -8.81 -14.11
N THR A 159 5.15 -7.94 -13.71
CA THR A 159 4.15 -7.35 -14.60
C THR A 159 4.81 -6.60 -15.76
N ALA A 160 5.91 -5.88 -15.50
CA ALA A 160 6.66 -5.18 -16.55
C ALA A 160 7.33 -6.16 -17.54
N LEU A 161 7.90 -7.26 -17.04
CA LEU A 161 8.45 -8.35 -17.87
C LEU A 161 7.37 -9.00 -18.71
N ALA A 162 6.20 -9.30 -18.14
CA ALA A 162 5.11 -9.91 -18.85
C ALA A 162 4.50 -8.99 -19.92
N VAL A 163 4.34 -7.68 -19.65
CA VAL A 163 3.94 -6.71 -20.67
C VAL A 163 4.96 -6.67 -21.80
N LYS A 164 6.26 -6.61 -21.47
CA LYS A 164 7.33 -6.62 -22.46
C LYS A 164 7.37 -7.92 -23.28
N LEU A 165 7.12 -9.06 -22.63
CA LEU A 165 7.03 -10.37 -23.26
C LEU A 165 5.88 -10.41 -24.27
N VAL A 166 4.66 -9.99 -23.86
CA VAL A 166 3.48 -9.94 -24.74
C VAL A 166 3.76 -9.07 -25.97
N GLN A 167 4.43 -7.93 -25.80
CA GLN A 167 4.80 -7.07 -26.93
C GLN A 167 5.71 -7.78 -27.96
N GLU A 168 6.45 -8.81 -27.55
CA GLU A 168 7.37 -9.53 -28.43
C GLU A 168 6.80 -10.85 -28.98
N ILE A 169 5.89 -11.50 -28.26
CA ILE A 169 5.32 -12.81 -28.66
C ILE A 169 3.88 -12.74 -29.17
N ALA A 170 3.18 -11.60 -29.04
CA ALA A 170 1.80 -11.48 -29.50
C ALA A 170 1.57 -11.95 -30.95
N PRO A 171 2.48 -11.73 -31.92
CA PRO A 171 2.32 -12.24 -33.28
C PRO A 171 2.20 -13.76 -33.41
N ASP A 172 2.62 -14.53 -32.40
CA ASP A 172 2.56 -16.01 -32.37
C ASP A 172 1.22 -16.56 -31.84
N PHE A 173 0.26 -15.68 -31.53
CA PHE A 173 -1.06 -16.02 -31.01
C PHE A 173 -2.17 -15.38 -31.85
N ASP A 174 -3.32 -16.06 -31.91
CA ASP A 174 -4.52 -15.56 -32.60
C ASP A 174 -5.14 -14.38 -31.81
N LYS A 175 -5.13 -14.50 -30.47
CA LYS A 175 -5.62 -13.47 -29.53
C LYS A 175 -4.78 -13.46 -28.26
N VAL A 176 -4.60 -12.29 -27.67
CA VAL A 176 -3.95 -12.14 -26.35
C VAL A 176 -4.90 -11.44 -25.40
N ILE A 177 -5.07 -11.99 -24.19
CA ILE A 177 -5.98 -11.43 -23.17
C ILE A 177 -5.24 -11.30 -21.85
N TRP A 178 -5.32 -10.12 -21.25
CA TRP A 178 -4.76 -9.82 -19.93
C TRP A 178 -5.87 -9.60 -18.90
N ARG A 179 -5.78 -10.28 -17.75
CA ARG A 179 -6.69 -10.09 -16.61
C ARG A 179 -5.91 -10.02 -15.29
N SER A 180 -6.48 -9.30 -14.31
CA SER A 180 -5.97 -9.24 -12.95
C SER A 180 -6.96 -9.89 -12.00
N LEU A 181 -6.46 -10.63 -11.02
CA LEU A 181 -7.28 -11.24 -9.95
C LEU A 181 -7.38 -10.37 -8.69
N ARG A 182 -6.92 -9.11 -8.74
CA ARG A 182 -6.89 -8.19 -7.59
C ARG A 182 -8.24 -8.01 -6.91
N ASP A 183 -9.31 -7.88 -7.69
CA ASP A 183 -10.66 -7.66 -7.17
C ASP A 183 -11.32 -8.97 -6.70
N LYS A 184 -10.58 -10.09 -6.71
CA LYS A 184 -11.02 -11.43 -6.34
C LYS A 184 -12.31 -11.87 -7.06
N PRO A 185 -12.38 -11.75 -8.41
CA PRO A 185 -13.55 -12.20 -9.14
C PRO A 185 -13.77 -13.69 -8.90
N SER A 186 -15.02 -14.13 -8.84
CA SER A 186 -15.33 -15.55 -8.94
C SER A 186 -14.83 -16.12 -10.28
N PRO A 187 -14.55 -17.43 -10.39
CA PRO A 187 -14.16 -18.04 -11.66
C PRO A 187 -15.15 -17.76 -12.79
N SER A 188 -16.46 -17.76 -12.49
CA SER A 188 -17.49 -17.44 -13.48
C SER A 188 -17.40 -15.99 -13.97
N GLU A 189 -17.22 -15.02 -13.07
CA GLU A 189 -17.01 -13.61 -13.43
C GLU A 189 -15.71 -13.41 -14.23
N PHE A 190 -14.66 -14.14 -13.86
CA PHE A 190 -13.39 -14.15 -14.58
C PHE A 190 -13.56 -14.70 -16.00
N ILE A 191 -14.21 -15.85 -16.17
CA ILE A 191 -14.47 -16.46 -17.49
C ILE A 191 -15.36 -15.54 -18.33
N ALA A 192 -16.45 -15.03 -17.76
CA ALA A 192 -17.39 -14.15 -18.47
C ALA A 192 -16.75 -12.84 -18.93
N SER A 193 -15.88 -12.25 -18.10
CA SER A 193 -15.12 -11.04 -18.46
C SER A 193 -13.99 -11.31 -19.44
N THR A 194 -13.43 -12.53 -19.48
CA THR A 194 -12.37 -12.92 -20.42
C THR A 194 -12.93 -13.26 -21.81
N PHE A 195 -14.11 -13.88 -21.87
CA PHE A 195 -14.76 -14.32 -23.12
C PHE A 195 -16.20 -13.80 -23.26
N PRO A 196 -16.40 -12.48 -23.45
CA PRO A 196 -17.73 -11.86 -23.48
C PRO A 196 -18.61 -12.30 -24.66
N GLU A 197 -18.02 -12.72 -25.79
CA GLU A 197 -18.76 -13.19 -26.97
C GLU A 197 -19.45 -14.55 -26.75
N GLN A 198 -19.11 -15.25 -25.67
CA GLN A 198 -19.57 -16.60 -25.35
C GLN A 198 -20.41 -16.67 -24.07
N SER A 199 -20.50 -15.56 -23.32
CA SER A 199 -21.28 -15.48 -22.10
C SER A 199 -22.73 -15.07 -22.40
N GLN A 200 -23.65 -16.03 -22.25
CA GLN A 200 -25.07 -15.69 -22.07
C GLN A 200 -25.32 -15.21 -20.63
N ALA A 201 -26.42 -14.47 -20.42
CA ALA A 201 -26.79 -13.92 -19.12
C ALA A 201 -26.80 -14.99 -18.00
N PRO A 202 -26.40 -14.67 -16.77
CA PRO A 202 -26.12 -15.66 -15.74
C PRO A 202 -27.41 -16.31 -15.24
N LEU A 203 -27.64 -17.55 -15.64
CA LEU A 203 -28.67 -18.43 -15.07
C LEU A 203 -27.99 -19.69 -14.54
N GLY A 204 -27.35 -19.58 -13.37
CA GLY A 204 -26.94 -20.73 -12.55
C GLY A 204 -26.08 -21.79 -13.24
N TRP A 205 -25.03 -21.38 -13.95
CA TRP A 205 -24.12 -22.31 -14.63
C TRP A 205 -23.21 -22.98 -13.60
N ASP A 206 -23.04 -24.29 -13.73
CA ASP A 206 -22.04 -25.07 -12.99
C ASP A 206 -20.63 -24.66 -13.46
N ASP A 207 -19.71 -24.45 -12.51
CA ASP A 207 -18.30 -24.12 -12.80
C ASP A 207 -17.68 -25.15 -13.75
N SER A 208 -18.09 -26.42 -13.65
CA SER A 208 -17.60 -27.52 -14.50
C SER A 208 -17.94 -27.31 -15.98
N GLU A 209 -19.14 -26.82 -16.29
CA GLU A 209 -19.60 -26.58 -17.66
C GLU A 209 -18.91 -25.35 -18.26
N GLN A 210 -18.70 -24.31 -17.45
CA GLN A 210 -17.95 -23.12 -17.85
C GLN A 210 -16.49 -23.43 -18.17
N ILE A 211 -15.83 -24.24 -17.34
CA ILE A 211 -14.45 -24.65 -17.60
C ILE A 211 -14.39 -25.49 -18.89
N ALA A 212 -15.30 -26.43 -19.11
CA ALA A 212 -15.33 -27.21 -20.34
C ALA A 212 -15.49 -26.33 -21.61
N GLN A 213 -16.35 -25.31 -21.53
CA GLN A 213 -16.52 -24.34 -22.63
C GLN A 213 -15.27 -23.49 -22.84
N LEU A 214 -14.62 -23.04 -21.75
CA LEU A 214 -13.34 -22.34 -21.82
C LEU A 214 -12.28 -23.18 -22.54
N LEU A 215 -12.12 -24.45 -22.15
CA LEU A 215 -11.13 -25.36 -22.75
C LEU A 215 -11.40 -25.59 -24.24
N LYS A 216 -12.67 -25.66 -24.65
CA LYS A 216 -13.06 -25.72 -26.06
C LYS A 216 -12.61 -24.46 -26.80
N THR A 217 -12.86 -23.28 -26.23
CA THR A 217 -12.41 -22.00 -26.82
C THR A 217 -10.88 -21.93 -26.94
N LEU A 218 -10.14 -22.36 -25.91
CA LEU A 218 -8.68 -22.45 -25.93
C LEU A 218 -8.15 -23.45 -26.98
N SER A 219 -9.00 -24.36 -27.48
CA SER A 219 -8.68 -25.32 -28.54
C SER A 219 -9.01 -24.77 -29.94
N ASP A 220 -10.13 -24.05 -30.06
CA ASP A 220 -10.63 -23.48 -31.32
C ASP A 220 -9.73 -22.34 -31.84
N SER A 221 -9.12 -21.57 -30.93
CA SER A 221 -8.17 -20.48 -31.23
C SER A 221 -6.95 -20.53 -30.32
N ARG A 222 -5.80 -20.02 -30.79
CA ARG A 222 -4.54 -20.00 -30.02
C ARG A 222 -4.47 -18.72 -29.21
N TYR A 223 -4.82 -18.82 -27.94
CA TYR A 223 -4.78 -17.70 -27.00
C TYR A 223 -3.47 -17.65 -26.20
N LEU A 224 -3.05 -16.44 -25.88
CA LEU A 224 -2.18 -16.18 -24.72
C LEU A 224 -3.03 -15.51 -23.64
N LEU A 225 -3.25 -16.19 -22.52
CA LEU A 225 -3.94 -15.64 -21.36
C LEU A 225 -2.92 -15.27 -20.29
N VAL A 226 -2.81 -13.99 -19.97
CA VAL A 226 -1.94 -13.50 -18.90
C VAL A 226 -2.80 -13.15 -17.69
N ILE A 227 -2.55 -13.83 -16.57
CA ILE A 227 -3.29 -13.67 -15.31
C ILE A 227 -2.33 -13.08 -14.29
N ASP A 228 -2.54 -11.81 -13.93
CA ASP A 228 -1.71 -11.10 -12.97
C ASP A 228 -2.31 -11.08 -11.55
N GLU A 229 -1.42 -10.92 -10.57
CA GLU A 229 -1.74 -10.79 -9.15
C GLU A 229 -2.47 -11.99 -8.55
N ILE A 230 -2.00 -13.20 -8.86
CA ILE A 230 -2.61 -14.45 -8.37
C ILE A 230 -2.58 -14.59 -6.83
N GLU A 231 -1.71 -13.82 -6.16
CA GLU A 231 -1.62 -13.79 -4.69
C GLU A 231 -2.93 -13.46 -3.98
N TYR A 232 -3.83 -12.67 -4.61
CA TYR A 232 -5.11 -12.31 -4.00
C TYR A 232 -6.06 -13.50 -3.85
N ILE A 233 -5.90 -14.52 -4.71
CA ILE A 233 -6.62 -15.78 -4.60
C ILE A 233 -5.83 -16.76 -3.73
N SER A 234 -4.50 -16.88 -3.93
CA SER A 234 -3.72 -17.87 -3.18
C SER A 234 -3.74 -17.64 -1.67
N GLN A 235 -3.78 -16.38 -1.22
CA GLN A 235 -3.86 -16.00 0.19
C GLN A 235 -5.21 -16.28 0.87
N LEU A 236 -6.26 -16.61 0.11
CA LEU A 236 -7.54 -17.04 0.69
C LEU A 236 -7.40 -18.39 1.43
N GLY A 237 -6.41 -19.20 1.04
CA GLY A 237 -6.07 -20.47 1.66
C GLY A 237 -6.92 -21.64 1.18
N SER A 238 -6.41 -22.87 1.38
CA SER A 238 -6.95 -24.11 0.81
C SER A 238 -8.37 -24.49 1.25
N LYS A 239 -8.91 -23.84 2.30
CA LYS A 239 -10.28 -24.07 2.79
C LYS A 239 -11.31 -23.19 2.10
N ASP A 240 -10.88 -22.11 1.43
CA ASP A 240 -11.78 -21.18 0.76
C ASP A 240 -12.35 -21.77 -0.55
N ALA A 241 -13.60 -21.47 -0.84
CA ALA A 241 -14.30 -22.00 -2.02
C ALA A 241 -13.75 -21.41 -3.34
N ALA A 242 -13.43 -20.12 -3.36
CA ALA A 242 -12.86 -19.47 -4.53
C ALA A 242 -11.45 -20.00 -4.81
N PHE A 243 -10.63 -20.20 -3.77
CA PHE A 243 -9.31 -20.84 -3.91
C PHE A 243 -9.41 -22.19 -4.62
N LYS A 244 -10.27 -23.09 -4.14
CA LYS A 244 -10.43 -24.44 -4.72
C LYS A 244 -10.94 -24.41 -6.16
N SER A 245 -11.79 -23.45 -6.46
CA SER A 245 -12.37 -23.33 -7.81
C SER A 245 -11.32 -22.85 -8.82
N TYR A 246 -10.47 -21.89 -8.43
CA TYR A 246 -9.31 -21.51 -9.24
C TYR A 246 -8.26 -22.62 -9.35
N GLU A 247 -8.03 -23.36 -8.26
CA GLU A 247 -7.15 -24.53 -8.26
C GLU A 247 -7.61 -25.58 -9.30
N SER A 248 -8.92 -25.90 -9.31
CA SER A 248 -9.49 -26.81 -10.31
C SER A 248 -9.38 -26.26 -11.73
N LEU A 249 -9.66 -24.96 -11.93
CA LEU A 249 -9.52 -24.31 -13.23
C LEU A 249 -8.08 -24.42 -13.78
N PHE A 250 -7.07 -24.09 -12.99
CA PHE A 250 -5.67 -24.13 -13.43
C PHE A 250 -5.18 -25.56 -13.67
N GLN A 251 -5.62 -26.51 -12.84
CA GLN A 251 -5.35 -27.92 -13.07
C GLN A 251 -5.91 -28.37 -14.43
N GLN A 252 -7.20 -28.09 -14.70
CA GLN A 252 -7.85 -28.49 -15.94
C GLN A 252 -7.22 -27.84 -17.18
N ILE A 253 -6.84 -26.55 -17.10
CA ILE A 253 -6.09 -25.88 -18.17
C ILE A 253 -4.80 -26.63 -18.47
N SER A 254 -4.02 -27.00 -17.45
CA SER A 254 -2.74 -27.66 -17.67
C SER A 254 -2.88 -29.08 -18.24
N GLU A 255 -3.81 -29.87 -17.69
CA GLU A 255 -4.00 -31.28 -18.04
C GLU A 255 -4.74 -31.49 -19.37
N SER A 256 -5.52 -30.51 -19.82
CA SER A 256 -6.28 -30.61 -21.06
C SER A 256 -5.40 -30.49 -22.32
N SER A 257 -5.86 -31.06 -23.43
CA SER A 257 -5.21 -30.89 -24.73
C SER A 257 -5.79 -29.69 -25.47
N HIS A 258 -5.08 -28.57 -25.48
CA HIS A 258 -5.46 -27.36 -26.21
C HIS A 258 -4.25 -26.64 -26.80
N ARG A 259 -4.46 -25.70 -27.73
CA ARG A 259 -3.35 -25.03 -28.44
C ARG A 259 -2.91 -23.69 -27.85
N SER A 260 -3.53 -23.30 -26.74
CA SER A 260 -3.32 -22.02 -26.04
C SER A 260 -2.32 -22.14 -24.89
N SER A 261 -1.86 -21.00 -24.40
CA SER A 261 -0.93 -20.91 -23.28
C SER A 261 -1.42 -19.90 -22.24
N VAL A 262 -1.24 -20.24 -20.97
CA VAL A 262 -1.60 -19.40 -19.82
C VAL A 262 -0.33 -19.06 -19.03
N LEU A 263 -0.11 -17.78 -18.78
CA LEU A 263 0.96 -17.26 -17.94
C LEU A 263 0.36 -16.71 -16.65
N LEU A 264 0.65 -17.37 -15.52
CA LEU A 264 0.31 -16.88 -14.20
C LEU A 264 1.44 -16.01 -13.66
N ILE A 265 1.10 -14.86 -13.08
CA ILE A 265 2.07 -13.94 -12.47
C ILE A 265 1.70 -13.75 -11.00
N GLY A 266 2.68 -13.97 -10.12
CA GLY A 266 2.46 -13.89 -8.68
C GLY A 266 3.73 -13.73 -7.88
N TRP A 267 3.62 -13.41 -6.60
CA TRP A 267 4.78 -13.44 -5.70
C TRP A 267 4.91 -14.70 -4.83
N GLU A 268 3.89 -15.56 -4.86
CA GLU A 268 3.79 -16.77 -4.07
C GLU A 268 2.74 -17.67 -4.72
N PHE A 269 3.16 -18.89 -5.06
CA PHE A 269 2.30 -19.91 -5.63
C PHE A 269 2.11 -21.03 -4.62
N PRO A 270 0.88 -21.51 -4.40
CA PRO A 270 0.65 -22.72 -3.63
C PRO A 270 1.42 -23.90 -4.22
N LEU A 271 1.96 -24.78 -3.37
CA LEU A 271 2.67 -26.00 -3.79
C LEU A 271 1.82 -26.86 -4.75
N SER A 272 0.50 -26.93 -4.52
CA SER A 272 -0.42 -27.65 -5.40
C SER A 272 -0.44 -27.06 -6.81
N TRP A 273 -0.41 -25.74 -6.94
CA TRP A 273 -0.45 -25.08 -8.25
C TRP A 273 0.86 -25.27 -9.00
N GLN A 274 1.99 -25.21 -8.30
CA GLN A 274 3.31 -25.45 -8.89
C GLN A 274 3.42 -26.84 -9.53
N GLN A 275 2.75 -27.85 -8.96
CA GLN A 275 2.70 -29.21 -9.53
C GLN A 275 1.95 -29.28 -10.86
N PHE A 276 1.05 -28.34 -11.13
CA PHE A 276 0.32 -28.30 -12.39
C PHE A 276 1.14 -27.66 -13.51
N ALA A 277 2.17 -26.88 -13.22
CA ALA A 277 2.89 -26.17 -14.27
C ALA A 277 3.55 -27.15 -15.26
N SER A 278 3.34 -26.95 -16.57
CA SER A 278 3.92 -27.81 -17.60
C SER A 278 5.45 -27.68 -17.68
N LYS A 279 6.01 -26.65 -17.04
CA LYS A 279 7.43 -26.30 -16.94
C LYS A 279 7.73 -25.73 -15.56
N THR A 280 9.00 -25.80 -15.15
CA THR A 280 9.47 -25.16 -13.92
C THR A 280 9.13 -23.67 -13.92
N SER A 281 8.70 -23.17 -12.75
CA SER A 281 8.42 -21.76 -12.54
C SER A 281 9.64 -20.90 -12.87
N VAL A 282 9.41 -19.75 -13.50
CA VAL A 282 10.45 -18.76 -13.75
C VAL A 282 10.50 -17.81 -12.57
N GLN A 283 11.52 -17.96 -11.72
CA GLN A 283 11.76 -17.08 -10.57
C GLN A 283 12.51 -15.82 -10.99
N LEU A 284 11.85 -14.68 -10.85
CA LEU A 284 12.40 -13.36 -11.13
C LEU A 284 13.10 -12.80 -9.89
N THR A 285 14.43 -12.68 -9.96
CA THR A 285 15.31 -12.15 -8.91
C THR A 285 15.53 -10.64 -9.05
N GLY A 286 16.44 -10.02 -8.31
CA GLY A 286 16.86 -8.63 -8.50
C GLY A 286 17.41 -8.32 -9.89
N LEU A 287 17.36 -7.05 -10.34
CA LEU A 287 18.13 -6.62 -11.49
C LEU A 287 19.62 -6.77 -11.21
N SER A 288 20.41 -7.00 -12.27
CA SER A 288 21.87 -6.94 -12.16
C SER A 288 22.31 -5.56 -11.68
N GLU A 289 23.52 -5.46 -11.16
CA GLU A 289 24.05 -4.18 -10.72
C GLU A 289 24.07 -3.17 -11.88
N GLN A 290 24.51 -3.60 -13.06
CA GLN A 290 24.56 -2.78 -14.27
C GLN A 290 23.16 -2.30 -14.69
N ASP A 291 22.17 -3.21 -14.75
CA ASP A 291 20.80 -2.84 -15.12
C ASP A 291 20.16 -1.91 -14.07
N SER A 292 20.47 -2.13 -12.79
CA SER A 292 20.00 -1.30 -11.68
C SER A 292 20.59 0.11 -11.75
N GLN A 293 21.89 0.23 -12.03
CA GLN A 293 22.57 1.52 -12.23
C GLN A 293 21.94 2.25 -13.41
N GLN A 294 21.79 1.59 -14.56
CA GLN A 294 21.14 2.18 -15.74
C GLN A 294 19.72 2.64 -15.44
N MET A 295 18.92 1.85 -14.72
CA MET A 295 17.56 2.23 -14.34
C MET A 295 17.53 3.47 -13.45
N VAL A 296 18.43 3.57 -12.47
CA VAL A 296 18.49 4.73 -11.56
C VAL A 296 18.98 5.98 -12.30
N LEU A 297 20.03 5.85 -13.11
CA LEU A 297 20.65 6.97 -13.83
C LEU A 297 19.77 7.51 -14.98
N SER A 298 19.03 6.64 -15.67
CA SER A 298 18.09 7.07 -16.73
C SER A 298 16.83 7.75 -16.19
N GLY A 299 16.56 7.64 -14.89
CA GLY A 299 15.38 8.23 -14.26
C GLY A 299 15.51 9.71 -13.86
N GLN A 300 16.73 10.25 -13.71
CA GLN A 300 16.96 11.63 -13.24
C GLN A 300 18.28 12.21 -13.79
N GLU A 301 18.18 13.27 -14.61
CA GLU A 301 19.33 13.95 -15.27
C GLU A 301 20.29 14.68 -14.31
N SER A 302 20.01 14.76 -13.01
CA SER A 302 20.68 15.71 -12.10
C SER A 302 21.31 15.10 -10.84
N LEU A 303 21.38 13.77 -10.70
CA LEU A 303 21.96 13.14 -9.50
C LEU A 303 23.33 12.52 -9.78
N TYR A 304 24.37 13.24 -9.38
CA TYR A 304 25.69 12.64 -9.14
C TYR A 304 25.62 11.84 -7.83
N LEU A 305 25.25 10.57 -7.93
CA LEU A 305 25.49 9.59 -6.86
C LEU A 305 26.92 9.09 -7.01
N ASP A 306 27.67 9.05 -5.91
CA ASP A 306 28.96 8.35 -5.85
C ASP A 306 28.77 6.89 -6.31
N GLU A 307 29.56 6.41 -7.26
CA GLU A 307 29.43 5.06 -7.82
C GLU A 307 29.50 3.97 -6.74
N LYS A 308 30.38 4.18 -5.74
CA LYS A 308 30.50 3.26 -4.61
C LYS A 308 29.24 3.23 -3.78
N PHE A 309 28.62 4.39 -3.59
CA PHE A 309 27.38 4.55 -2.86
C PHE A 309 26.17 3.96 -3.61
N LEU A 310 26.11 4.14 -4.93
CA LEU A 310 25.07 3.56 -5.78
C LEU A 310 25.17 2.02 -5.79
N SER A 311 26.39 1.48 -5.86
CA SER A 311 26.64 0.04 -5.74
C SER A 311 26.15 -0.51 -4.40
N GLU A 312 26.49 0.16 -3.28
CA GLU A 312 25.99 -0.21 -1.94
C GLU A 312 24.46 -0.17 -1.90
N LEU A 313 23.82 0.88 -2.41
CA LEU A 313 22.36 1.00 -2.43
C LEU A 313 21.68 -0.08 -3.27
N ILE A 314 22.24 -0.41 -4.44
CA ILE A 314 21.73 -1.48 -5.30
C ILE A 314 21.84 -2.84 -4.62
N HIS A 315 22.97 -3.09 -3.97
CA HIS A 315 23.20 -4.30 -3.19
C HIS A 315 22.21 -4.40 -2.02
N LEU A 316 22.00 -3.31 -1.27
CA LEU A 316 21.02 -3.22 -0.18
C LEU A 316 19.59 -3.50 -0.67
N CYS A 317 19.21 -2.97 -1.83
CA CYS A 317 17.89 -3.17 -2.42
C CYS A 317 17.73 -4.53 -3.11
N GLY A 318 18.80 -5.34 -3.17
CA GLY A 318 18.83 -6.59 -3.92
C GLY A 318 18.40 -6.42 -5.37
N GLY A 319 18.71 -5.28 -6.00
CA GLY A 319 18.29 -4.97 -7.38
C GLY A 319 16.78 -4.83 -7.59
N ASN A 320 15.95 -4.62 -6.55
CA ASN A 320 14.50 -4.51 -6.70
C ASN A 320 14.09 -3.18 -7.38
N PRO A 321 13.48 -3.21 -8.59
CA PRO A 321 13.16 -1.99 -9.34
C PRO A 321 12.22 -1.01 -8.65
N LEU A 322 11.18 -1.49 -7.95
CA LEU A 322 10.25 -0.61 -7.26
C LEU A 322 10.94 0.10 -6.10
N ILE A 323 11.73 -0.64 -5.32
CA ILE A 323 12.48 -0.08 -4.19
C ILE A 323 13.43 0.99 -4.74
N LEU A 324 14.27 0.65 -5.72
CA LEU A 324 15.20 1.57 -6.36
C LEU A 324 14.51 2.82 -6.94
N LYS A 325 13.32 2.71 -7.55
CA LYS A 325 12.53 3.85 -8.03
C LYS A 325 12.01 4.73 -6.90
N LEU A 326 11.50 4.13 -5.81
CA LEU A 326 11.05 4.86 -4.63
C LEU A 326 12.20 5.63 -3.98
N TRP A 327 13.41 5.05 -3.98
CA TRP A 327 14.63 5.72 -3.53
C TRP A 327 15.01 6.88 -4.43
N ALA A 328 15.13 6.66 -5.74
CA ALA A 328 15.49 7.70 -6.70
C ALA A 328 14.51 8.90 -6.66
N ALA A 329 13.21 8.65 -6.46
CA ALA A 329 12.19 9.70 -6.40
C ALA A 329 12.25 10.59 -5.14
N LYS A 330 12.93 10.15 -4.06
CA LYS A 330 12.91 10.82 -2.73
C LYS A 330 14.25 11.44 -2.33
N ILE A 331 15.17 11.64 -3.28
CA ILE A 331 16.50 12.24 -3.02
C ILE A 331 16.48 13.77 -3.17
N PRO A 332 15.85 14.50 -2.24
CA PRO A 332 16.49 15.72 -1.79
C PRO A 332 16.73 15.65 -0.28
N ASP A 333 17.99 15.42 0.05
CA ASP A 333 18.67 15.63 1.34
C ASP A 333 18.08 14.99 2.63
N PHE A 334 19.01 14.45 3.44
CA PHE A 334 18.85 14.00 4.84
C PHE A 334 18.48 12.53 5.10
N THR A 335 17.68 11.86 4.27
CA THR A 335 17.16 10.50 4.62
C THR A 335 18.20 9.38 4.48
N ILE A 336 19.12 9.53 3.53
CA ILE A 336 20.01 8.46 3.07
C ILE A 336 21.16 8.19 4.05
N ARG A 337 21.88 9.24 4.50
CA ARG A 337 22.93 9.09 5.51
C ARG A 337 22.40 8.53 6.82
N ASN A 338 21.14 8.78 7.14
CA ASN A 338 20.52 8.30 8.38
C ASN A 338 20.09 6.83 8.29
N LEU A 339 19.65 6.30 7.14
CA LEU A 339 19.26 4.88 7.01
C LEU A 339 20.46 3.92 7.01
N THR A 340 21.52 4.23 6.27
CA THR A 340 22.78 3.46 6.36
C THR A 340 23.39 3.56 7.75
N LYS A 341 23.24 4.72 8.41
CA LYS A 341 23.65 4.92 9.80
C LYS A 341 22.73 4.17 10.79
N LEU A 342 21.42 4.10 10.56
CA LEU A 342 20.46 3.36 11.39
C LEU A 342 20.71 1.85 11.31
N ILE A 343 21.01 1.34 10.11
CA ILE A 343 21.33 -0.08 9.86
C ILE A 343 22.70 -0.43 10.44
N LYS A 344 23.72 0.44 10.28
CA LYS A 344 25.07 0.23 10.83
C LYS A 344 25.16 0.47 12.34
N GLN A 345 24.32 1.33 12.93
CA GLN A 345 24.34 1.65 14.37
C GLN A 345 23.41 0.78 15.21
N ASN A 346 22.52 -0.02 14.58
CA ASN A 346 21.56 -0.84 15.31
C ASN A 346 21.68 -2.34 14.95
N THR A 347 22.85 -2.94 15.17
CA THR A 347 23.02 -4.40 15.19
C THR A 347 21.98 -5.07 16.10
N LEU A 348 21.60 -4.43 17.20
CA LEU A 348 20.54 -4.86 18.13
C LEU A 348 19.12 -4.84 17.51
N VAL A 349 18.83 -3.95 16.55
CA VAL A 349 17.52 -3.92 15.86
C VAL A 349 17.44 -5.03 14.82
N ILE A 350 18.54 -5.34 14.15
CA ILE A 350 18.64 -6.51 13.26
C ILE A 350 18.48 -7.79 14.08
N GLU A 351 19.11 -7.86 15.26
CA GLU A 351 18.96 -8.98 16.19
C GLU A 351 17.51 -9.18 16.67
N GLU A 352 16.85 -8.11 17.10
CA GLU A 352 15.44 -8.12 17.49
C GLU A 352 14.52 -8.51 16.31
N LEU A 353 14.81 -8.05 15.09
CA LEU A 353 14.05 -8.38 13.88
C LEU A 353 14.26 -9.83 13.43
N VAL A 354 15.48 -10.34 13.50
CA VAL A 354 15.80 -11.75 13.27
C VAL A 354 15.01 -12.59 14.29
N ARG A 355 15.12 -12.27 15.58
CA ARG A 355 14.37 -12.92 16.66
C ARG A 355 12.84 -12.87 16.44
N GLN A 356 12.29 -11.75 15.96
CA GLN A 356 10.85 -11.60 15.68
C GLN A 356 10.39 -12.36 14.44
N SER A 357 11.19 -12.38 13.37
CA SER A 357 10.88 -13.08 12.11
C SER A 357 10.84 -14.61 12.24
N LEU A 358 11.45 -15.15 13.30
CA LEU A 358 11.68 -16.59 13.49
C LEU A 358 10.77 -17.25 14.55
N ARG A 359 9.85 -16.49 15.17
CA ARG A 359 9.01 -16.96 16.28
C ARG A 359 7.97 -18.03 15.94
N ALA A 360 7.91 -18.53 14.72
CA ALA A 360 6.83 -19.42 14.33
C ALA A 360 7.03 -20.88 14.76
N GLU A 361 8.24 -21.49 14.75
CA GLU A 361 8.31 -22.96 14.91
C GLU A 361 9.50 -23.57 15.68
N GLN A 362 10.49 -22.81 16.17
CA GLN A 362 11.46 -23.22 17.22
C GLN A 362 12.46 -22.07 17.49
N GLU A 363 12.82 -21.84 18.76
CA GLU A 363 13.76 -20.77 19.14
C GLU A 363 15.18 -21.07 18.64
N LEU A 364 15.77 -20.17 17.84
CA LEU A 364 17.19 -20.22 17.49
C LEU A 364 18.07 -19.98 18.73
N SER A 365 19.23 -20.60 18.77
CA SER A 365 20.24 -20.34 19.81
C SER A 365 20.88 -18.94 19.66
N ASP A 366 21.47 -18.42 20.74
CA ASP A 366 22.16 -17.12 20.70
C ASP A 366 23.39 -17.14 19.77
N LEU A 367 23.99 -18.31 19.52
CA LEU A 367 25.05 -18.47 18.51
C LEU A 367 24.48 -18.30 17.10
N GLU A 368 23.41 -19.01 16.77
CA GLU A 368 22.73 -18.93 15.46
C GLU A 368 22.28 -17.51 15.13
N ILE A 369 21.73 -16.80 16.12
CA ILE A 369 21.28 -15.41 15.97
C ILE A 369 22.47 -14.49 15.68
N ARG A 370 23.58 -14.64 16.42
CA ARG A 370 24.81 -13.86 16.17
C ARG A 370 25.35 -14.10 14.76
N LEU A 371 25.38 -15.35 14.30
CA LEU A 371 25.85 -15.72 12.96
C LEU A 371 24.99 -15.08 11.86
N VAL A 372 23.66 -15.22 11.95
CA VAL A 372 22.71 -14.63 11.00
C VAL A 372 22.80 -13.11 10.98
N CYS A 373 22.88 -12.46 12.15
CA CYS A 373 22.96 -11.00 12.26
C CYS A 373 24.26 -10.47 11.66
N TRP A 374 25.38 -11.14 11.95
CA TRP A 374 26.67 -10.74 11.41
C TRP A 374 26.69 -10.82 9.88
N LEU A 375 26.19 -11.92 9.31
CA LEU A 375 26.08 -12.09 7.86
C LEU A 375 25.11 -11.08 7.23
N ALA A 376 24.03 -10.74 7.93
CA ALA A 376 23.07 -9.73 7.48
C ALA A 376 23.68 -8.31 7.46
N VAL A 377 24.53 -8.00 8.44
CA VAL A 377 25.20 -6.68 8.56
C VAL A 377 26.34 -6.54 7.55
N ASN A 378 27.20 -7.56 7.43
CA ASN A 378 28.40 -7.50 6.60
C ASN A 378 28.13 -7.74 5.11
N GLN A 379 26.96 -8.28 4.76
CA GLN A 379 26.42 -8.34 3.39
C GLN A 379 27.31 -9.07 2.37
N LYS A 380 28.30 -9.83 2.82
CA LYS A 380 29.16 -10.66 1.98
C LYS A 380 29.08 -12.10 2.46
N ALA A 381 29.34 -13.03 1.55
CA ALA A 381 29.54 -14.41 1.93
C ALA A 381 30.81 -14.48 2.79
N ALA A 382 30.75 -15.21 3.90
CA ALA A 382 31.88 -15.40 4.79
C ALA A 382 32.15 -16.89 5.01
N THR A 383 33.43 -17.22 5.09
CA THR A 383 33.89 -18.55 5.47
C THR A 383 33.77 -18.74 6.98
N LEU A 384 33.80 -20.00 7.42
CA LEU A 384 33.79 -20.30 8.85
C LEU A 384 34.95 -19.63 9.60
N SER A 385 36.15 -19.57 8.99
CA SER A 385 37.32 -18.93 9.60
C SER A 385 37.15 -17.42 9.78
N GLU A 386 36.52 -16.74 8.83
CA GLU A 386 36.20 -15.30 8.93
C GLU A 386 35.16 -15.06 10.03
N LEU A 387 34.10 -15.87 10.07
CA LEU A 387 33.06 -15.78 11.10
C LEU A 387 33.62 -16.01 12.51
N ALA A 388 34.45 -17.03 12.70
CA ALA A 388 35.07 -17.33 13.98
C ALA A 388 36.00 -16.20 14.46
N THR A 389 36.70 -15.55 13.54
CA THR A 389 37.62 -14.44 13.83
C THR A 389 36.87 -13.17 14.21
N ASP A 390 35.84 -12.80 13.43
CA ASP A 390 35.15 -11.52 13.57
C ASP A 390 34.11 -11.50 14.70
N LEU A 391 33.54 -12.66 15.06
CA LEU A 391 32.55 -12.76 16.14
C LEU A 391 33.14 -13.08 17.52
N ILE A 392 34.44 -13.42 17.60
CA ILE A 392 35.11 -13.84 18.85
C ILE A 392 34.27 -14.92 19.57
N LEU A 393 34.03 -16.03 18.87
CA LEU A 393 33.17 -17.12 19.39
C LEU A 393 33.91 -17.88 20.50
N SER A 394 33.17 -18.25 21.55
CA SER A 394 33.64 -19.10 22.64
C SER A 394 33.47 -20.60 22.33
N GLU A 395 32.65 -20.89 21.33
CA GLU A 395 32.25 -22.20 20.85
C GLU A 395 33.32 -22.80 19.93
N THR A 396 33.37 -24.13 19.89
CA THR A 396 34.31 -24.88 19.04
C THR A 396 33.94 -24.78 17.57
N GLU A 397 34.92 -24.99 16.68
CA GLU A 397 34.72 -24.96 15.23
C GLU A 397 33.60 -25.92 14.78
N ALA A 398 33.49 -27.08 15.41
CA ALA A 398 32.46 -28.09 15.14
C ALA A 398 31.04 -27.62 15.54
N GLU A 399 30.91 -26.90 16.67
CA GLU A 399 29.62 -26.37 17.14
C GLU A 399 29.12 -25.24 16.22
N VAL A 400 30.04 -24.37 15.76
CA VAL A 400 29.75 -23.30 14.80
C VAL A 400 29.33 -23.89 13.45
N GLN A 401 30.04 -24.90 12.96
CA GLN A 401 29.71 -25.60 11.72
C GLN A 401 28.32 -26.25 11.79
N THR A 402 28.01 -26.95 12.89
CA THR A 402 26.68 -27.56 13.12
C THR A 402 25.57 -26.50 13.11
N SER A 403 25.82 -25.35 13.71
CA SER A 403 24.86 -24.23 13.73
C SER A 403 24.65 -23.61 12.35
N LEU A 404 25.71 -23.49 11.54
CA LEU A 404 25.61 -23.00 10.15
C LEU A 404 24.83 -23.98 9.27
N GLU A 405 25.06 -25.28 9.41
CA GLU A 405 24.32 -26.32 8.69
C GLU A 405 22.82 -26.28 9.04
N PHE A 406 22.49 -26.20 10.33
CA PHE A 406 21.12 -26.04 10.81
C PHE A 406 20.43 -24.80 10.22
N LEU A 407 21.14 -23.65 10.16
CA LEU A 407 20.62 -22.42 9.57
C LEU A 407 20.41 -22.52 8.04
N VAL A 408 21.25 -23.29 7.34
CA VAL A 408 21.08 -23.58 5.91
C VAL A 408 19.88 -24.50 5.68
N GLU A 409 19.71 -25.56 6.47
CA GLU A 409 18.56 -26.46 6.41
C GLU A 409 17.23 -25.73 6.59
N ARG A 410 17.20 -24.73 7.49
CA ARG A 410 16.03 -23.86 7.71
C ARG A 410 15.88 -22.73 6.69
N SER A 411 16.69 -22.71 5.63
CA SER A 411 16.66 -21.69 4.57
C SER A 411 16.88 -20.26 5.09
N LEU A 412 17.61 -20.10 6.19
CA LEU A 412 17.98 -18.79 6.75
C LEU A 412 19.32 -18.31 6.18
N LEU A 413 20.22 -19.26 5.92
CA LEU A 413 21.46 -19.06 5.18
C LEU A 413 21.44 -19.85 3.86
N GLU A 414 22.32 -19.48 2.95
CA GLU A 414 22.62 -20.20 1.72
C GLU A 414 24.14 -20.24 1.50
N THR A 415 24.62 -21.23 0.76
CA THR A 415 26.04 -21.39 0.47
C THR A 415 26.35 -20.94 -0.94
N THR A 416 27.40 -20.14 -1.12
CA THR A 416 27.67 -19.48 -2.42
C THR A 416 28.62 -20.24 -3.34
N ASN A 417 29.40 -21.20 -2.83
CA ASN A 417 30.35 -22.00 -3.61
C ASN A 417 30.26 -23.50 -3.27
N PHE A 418 30.19 -24.36 -4.30
CA PHE A 418 30.29 -25.82 -4.16
C PHE A 418 31.73 -26.34 -4.10
N SER A 419 32.73 -25.45 -4.17
CA SER A 419 34.15 -25.75 -4.01
C SER A 419 34.68 -25.15 -2.71
N ALA A 420 35.40 -25.95 -1.91
CA ALA A 420 35.96 -25.51 -0.64
C ALA A 420 36.95 -24.33 -0.78
N PRO A 421 36.97 -23.36 0.15
CA PRO A 421 36.18 -23.29 1.37
C PRO A 421 34.74 -22.83 1.14
N MET A 422 33.80 -23.50 1.83
CA MET A 422 32.37 -23.19 1.77
C MET A 422 32.11 -21.84 2.44
N ALA A 423 31.45 -20.93 1.71
CA ALA A 423 31.11 -19.60 2.20
C ALA A 423 29.60 -19.49 2.37
N TYR A 424 29.20 -18.88 3.48
CA TYR A 424 27.81 -18.74 3.91
C TYR A 424 27.35 -17.30 3.72
N THR A 425 26.13 -17.12 3.23
CA THR A 425 25.49 -15.80 3.16
C THR A 425 24.04 -15.92 3.60
N VAL A 426 23.41 -14.80 3.93
CA VAL A 426 22.00 -14.79 4.29
C VAL A 426 21.16 -15.20 3.09
N ASN A 427 20.32 -16.21 3.27
CA ASN A 427 19.41 -16.70 2.23
C ASN A 427 18.62 -15.53 1.64
N SER A 428 18.51 -15.47 0.33
CA SER A 428 17.83 -14.37 -0.37
C SER A 428 16.38 -14.12 0.10
N ASN A 429 15.63 -15.16 0.48
CA ASN A 429 14.27 -15.06 1.01
C ASN A 429 14.24 -14.58 2.47
N PHE A 430 15.17 -15.03 3.31
CA PHE A 430 15.27 -14.55 4.68
C PHE A 430 15.74 -13.10 4.73
N ARG A 431 16.74 -12.74 3.90
CA ARG A 431 17.20 -11.37 3.68
C ARG A 431 16.02 -10.46 3.29
N LYS A 432 15.16 -10.93 2.37
CA LYS A 432 13.91 -10.25 2.00
C LYS A 432 12.98 -10.02 3.19
N ALA A 433 12.73 -11.04 4.02
CA ALA A 433 11.83 -10.93 5.16
C ALA A 433 12.31 -9.84 6.15
N VAL A 434 13.60 -9.85 6.48
CA VAL A 434 14.20 -8.83 7.36
C VAL A 434 14.11 -7.43 6.74
N TRP A 435 14.39 -7.31 5.44
CA TRP A 435 14.28 -6.03 4.72
C TRP A 435 12.87 -5.48 4.69
N TYR A 436 11.87 -6.32 4.48
CA TYR A 436 10.46 -5.91 4.46
C TYR A 436 10.01 -5.38 5.82
N GLN A 437 10.44 -6.02 6.91
CA GLN A 437 10.17 -5.51 8.25
C GLN A 437 10.87 -4.17 8.52
N LEU A 438 12.12 -4.00 8.07
CA LEU A 438 12.85 -2.73 8.17
C LEU A 438 12.17 -1.61 7.38
N MET A 439 11.83 -1.87 6.11
CA MET A 439 11.11 -0.91 5.27
C MET A 439 9.77 -0.53 5.89
N GLY A 440 9.03 -1.51 6.44
CA GLY A 440 7.80 -1.28 7.18
C GLY A 440 8.00 -0.30 8.34
N LYS A 441 9.00 -0.55 9.19
CA LYS A 441 9.34 0.32 10.33
C LYS A 441 9.75 1.73 9.87
N SER A 442 10.59 1.87 8.84
CA SER A 442 11.05 3.17 8.34
C SER A 442 9.92 3.99 7.70
N PHE A 443 9.06 3.35 6.90
CA PHE A 443 7.89 4.03 6.34
C PHE A 443 6.91 4.46 7.44
N ASN A 444 6.79 3.68 8.52
CA ASN A 444 6.00 4.08 9.69
C ASN A 444 6.57 5.31 10.38
N GLU A 445 7.88 5.36 10.63
CA GLU A 445 8.54 6.53 11.22
C GLU A 445 8.35 7.79 10.36
N LEU A 446 8.53 7.67 9.05
CA LEU A 446 8.33 8.79 8.13
C LEU A 446 6.86 9.22 8.07
N GLY A 447 5.94 8.26 8.05
CA GLY A 447 4.51 8.52 8.11
C GLY A 447 4.09 9.24 9.38
N TYR A 448 4.63 8.81 10.52
CA TYR A 448 4.42 9.46 11.81
C TYR A 448 5.01 10.88 11.86
N LYS A 449 6.20 11.09 11.28
CA LYS A 449 6.78 12.43 11.15
C LYS A 449 5.87 13.37 10.36
N HIS A 450 5.41 12.97 9.18
CA HIS A 450 4.46 13.76 8.38
C HIS A 450 3.13 14.00 9.13
N TYR A 451 2.68 13.03 9.92
CA TYR A 451 1.51 13.20 10.78
C TYR A 451 1.74 14.31 11.82
N LEU A 452 2.91 14.34 12.47
CA LEU A 452 3.28 15.42 13.38
C LEU A 452 3.41 16.77 12.67
N GLU A 453 3.87 16.80 11.42
CA GLU A 453 3.96 18.03 10.61
C GLU A 453 2.59 18.50 10.07
N GLY A 454 1.52 17.74 10.31
CA GLY A 454 0.17 18.05 9.83
C GLY A 454 -0.08 17.68 8.36
N GLU A 455 0.88 17.01 7.71
CA GLU A 455 0.80 16.57 6.32
C GLU A 455 0.06 15.23 6.19
N PHE A 456 -1.23 15.21 6.56
CA PHE A 456 -1.97 13.95 6.74
C PHE A 456 -2.11 13.09 5.48
N GLN A 457 -2.15 13.68 4.28
CA GLN A 457 -2.15 12.90 3.02
C GLN A 457 -0.79 12.22 2.78
N SER A 458 0.31 12.93 3.03
CA SER A 458 1.67 12.37 2.95
C SER A 458 1.89 11.30 4.01
N ALA A 459 1.36 11.51 5.22
CA ALA A 459 1.36 10.51 6.31
C ALA A 459 0.64 9.23 5.88
N LYS A 460 -0.59 9.35 5.34
CA LYS A 460 -1.38 8.20 4.86
C LYS A 460 -0.62 7.39 3.81
N ILE A 461 -0.01 8.05 2.83
CA ILE A 461 0.74 7.36 1.75
C ILE A 461 1.90 6.55 2.32
N ASN A 462 2.70 7.13 3.21
CA ASN A 462 3.84 6.41 3.81
C ASN A 462 3.37 5.29 4.74
N LEU A 463 2.32 5.50 5.53
CA LEU A 463 1.78 4.49 6.43
C LEU A 463 1.14 3.31 5.69
N LEU A 464 0.51 3.55 4.54
CA LEU A 464 0.06 2.48 3.63
C LEU A 464 1.23 1.65 3.09
N GLN A 465 2.39 2.28 2.80
CA GLN A 465 3.58 1.52 2.47
C GLN A 465 4.11 0.75 3.68
N ALA A 466 4.07 1.32 4.87
CA ALA A 466 4.53 0.65 6.10
C ALA A 466 3.82 -0.70 6.30
N ILE A 467 2.49 -0.72 6.24
CA ILE A 467 1.69 -1.95 6.36
C ILE A 467 1.78 -2.85 5.13
N ARG A 468 2.11 -2.31 3.95
CA ARG A 468 2.36 -3.13 2.75
C ARG A 468 3.61 -3.99 2.90
N TYR A 469 4.67 -3.43 3.49
CA TYR A 469 5.94 -4.14 3.70
C TYR A 469 5.94 -4.94 5.00
N HIS A 470 5.20 -4.51 6.02
CA HIS A 470 5.07 -5.22 7.28
C HIS A 470 3.60 -5.19 7.72
N SER A 471 2.80 -6.12 7.21
CA SER A 471 1.35 -6.18 7.43
C SER A 471 0.96 -6.34 8.89
N ALA A 472 1.77 -7.01 9.70
CA ALA A 472 1.55 -7.17 11.14
C ALA A 472 2.07 -5.99 11.99
N LEU A 473 2.56 -4.89 11.39
CA LEU A 473 3.16 -3.80 12.15
C LEU A 473 2.11 -3.01 12.93
N SER A 474 2.00 -3.28 14.23
CA SER A 474 0.98 -2.68 15.10
C SER A 474 1.08 -1.15 15.15
N ALA A 475 2.30 -0.60 15.21
CA ALA A 475 2.51 0.85 15.14
C ALA A 475 2.00 1.47 13.83
N GLY A 476 2.17 0.76 12.70
CA GLY A 476 1.72 1.19 11.37
C GLY A 476 0.20 1.30 11.29
N HIS A 477 -0.50 0.27 11.76
CA HIS A 477 -1.96 0.28 11.85
C HIS A 477 -2.49 1.38 12.78
N TYR A 478 -1.87 1.58 13.95
CA TYR A 478 -2.29 2.60 14.90
C TYR A 478 -2.14 4.00 14.33
N ASN A 479 -0.97 4.28 13.73
CA ASN A 479 -0.68 5.57 13.11
C ASN A 479 -1.57 5.83 11.89
N LEU A 480 -1.86 4.79 11.09
CA LEU A 480 -2.73 4.90 9.93
C LEU A 480 -4.18 5.18 10.35
N GLY A 481 -4.68 4.48 11.37
CA GLY A 481 -6.00 4.75 11.97
C GLY A 481 -6.09 6.20 12.46
N SER A 482 -5.08 6.65 13.21
CA SER A 482 -5.00 8.02 13.71
C SER A 482 -4.93 9.05 12.59
N THR A 483 -4.25 8.74 11.49
CA THR A 483 -4.18 9.59 10.29
C THR A 483 -5.51 9.67 9.56
N TYR A 484 -6.25 8.56 9.48
CA TYR A 484 -7.60 8.56 8.89
C TYR A 484 -8.57 9.42 9.68
N GLU A 485 -8.48 9.46 11.01
CA GLU A 485 -9.27 10.39 11.83
C GLU A 485 -8.96 11.85 11.48
N LYS A 486 -7.71 12.20 11.18
CA LYS A 486 -7.33 13.56 10.72
C LYS A 486 -7.89 13.92 9.36
N LEU A 487 -8.25 12.91 8.57
CA LEU A 487 -8.82 13.04 7.25
C LEU A 487 -10.35 12.91 7.25
N ASP A 488 -10.98 12.84 8.44
CA ASP A 488 -12.41 12.61 8.65
C ASP A 488 -12.91 11.29 8.00
N GLN A 489 -12.02 10.29 7.87
CA GLN A 489 -12.31 8.97 7.30
C GLN A 489 -12.51 7.94 8.42
N PHE A 490 -13.54 8.12 9.25
CA PHE A 490 -13.74 7.36 10.50
C PHE A 490 -13.89 5.85 10.30
N GLU A 491 -14.57 5.39 9.25
CA GLU A 491 -14.74 3.95 8.99
C GLU A 491 -13.41 3.25 8.68
N GLU A 492 -12.52 3.90 7.93
CA GLU A 492 -11.18 3.36 7.67
C GLU A 492 -10.31 3.40 8.94
N ALA A 493 -10.49 4.42 9.80
CA ALA A 493 -9.84 4.46 11.10
C ALA A 493 -10.29 3.28 11.99
N ARG A 494 -11.60 3.00 12.06
CA ARG A 494 -12.15 1.85 12.80
C ARG A 494 -11.55 0.53 12.33
N LYS A 495 -11.50 0.28 11.02
CA LYS A 495 -10.92 -0.95 10.46
C LYS A 495 -9.49 -1.18 10.96
N HIS A 496 -8.63 -0.15 10.91
CA HIS A 496 -7.24 -0.31 11.34
C HIS A 496 -7.07 -0.44 12.85
N TYR A 497 -7.91 0.22 13.64
CA TYR A 497 -7.92 -0.03 15.08
C TYR A 497 -8.45 -1.42 15.43
N GLN A 498 -9.45 -1.93 14.71
CA GLN A 498 -10.01 -3.25 14.94
C GLN A 498 -8.97 -4.36 14.65
N ILE A 499 -8.23 -4.24 13.54
CA ILE A 499 -7.11 -5.15 13.22
C ILE A 499 -6.12 -5.26 14.38
N LEU A 500 -5.83 -4.16 15.09
CA LEU A 500 -4.93 -4.19 16.24
C LEU A 500 -5.49 -4.96 17.42
N VAL A 501 -6.75 -4.71 17.75
CA VAL A 501 -7.43 -5.32 18.89
C VAL A 501 -7.62 -6.82 18.69
N ASP A 502 -7.82 -7.26 17.45
CA ASP A 502 -8.05 -8.68 17.13
C ASP A 502 -6.78 -9.52 17.15
N VAL A 503 -5.61 -8.91 16.90
CA VAL A 503 -4.35 -9.63 16.64
C VAL A 503 -3.37 -9.52 17.80
N ASP A 504 -3.40 -8.43 18.56
CA ASP A 504 -2.30 -8.06 19.43
C ASP A 504 -2.79 -7.62 20.82
N ASN A 505 -2.06 -7.98 21.89
CA ASN A 505 -2.31 -7.45 23.24
C ASN A 505 -1.20 -6.47 23.68
N ASN A 506 -0.51 -5.86 22.72
CA ASN A 506 0.51 -4.87 23.01
C ASN A 506 -0.09 -3.48 23.35
N ARG A 507 0.81 -2.57 23.70
CA ARG A 507 0.47 -1.18 24.05
C ARG A 507 -0.32 -0.44 22.96
N ALA A 508 -0.03 -0.70 21.68
CA ALA A 508 -0.71 -0.04 20.56
C ALA A 508 -2.15 -0.52 20.42
N ALA A 509 -2.41 -1.82 20.63
CA ALA A 509 -3.76 -2.37 20.67
C ALA A 509 -4.58 -1.80 21.84
N GLN A 510 -3.97 -1.69 23.02
CA GLN A 510 -4.61 -1.08 24.20
C GLN A 510 -4.97 0.40 23.96
N ALA A 511 -4.10 1.16 23.29
CA ALA A 511 -4.40 2.53 22.89
C ALA A 511 -5.46 2.61 21.78
N ALA A 512 -5.50 1.63 20.86
CA ALA A 512 -6.51 1.55 19.81
C ALA A 512 -7.92 1.31 20.38
N VAL A 513 -8.05 0.50 21.45
CA VAL A 513 -9.32 0.31 22.16
C VAL A 513 -9.90 1.66 22.62
N ASN A 514 -9.07 2.53 23.20
CA ASN A 514 -9.53 3.84 23.64
C ASN A 514 -10.10 4.69 22.49
N ASN A 515 -9.50 4.61 21.29
CA ASN A 515 -9.99 5.34 20.13
C ASN A 515 -11.26 4.71 19.55
N LEU A 516 -11.34 3.38 19.48
CA LEU A 516 -12.57 2.67 19.07
C LEU A 516 -13.73 2.98 19.99
N ALA A 517 -13.53 2.86 21.30
CA ALA A 517 -14.57 3.15 22.29
C ALA A 517 -15.06 4.61 22.18
N ARG A 518 -14.16 5.57 21.91
CA ARG A 518 -14.56 6.96 21.63
C ARG A 518 -15.48 7.06 20.41
N LEU A 519 -15.08 6.41 19.32
CA LEU A 519 -15.86 6.40 18.09
C LEU A 519 -17.21 5.68 18.26
N GLU A 520 -17.29 4.67 19.13
CA GLU A 520 -18.54 3.98 19.50
C GLU A 520 -19.45 4.85 20.36
N ILE A 521 -18.90 5.57 21.35
CA ILE A 521 -19.64 6.56 22.14
C ILE A 521 -20.25 7.64 21.23
N LEU A 522 -19.51 8.10 20.22
CA LEU A 522 -20.00 9.08 19.24
C LEU A 522 -21.12 8.53 18.34
N ASP A 523 -21.14 7.23 18.07
CA ASP A 523 -22.22 6.55 17.35
C ASP A 523 -23.45 6.23 18.23
N GLY A 524 -23.37 6.50 19.53
CA GLY A 524 -24.40 6.12 20.51
C GLY A 524 -24.35 4.65 20.95
N LYS A 525 -23.29 3.92 20.60
CA LYS A 525 -23.05 2.52 21.01
C LYS A 525 -22.35 2.45 22.37
N THR A 526 -22.95 3.10 23.36
CA THR A 526 -22.30 3.38 24.63
C THR A 526 -22.10 2.13 25.48
N GLU A 527 -23.07 1.20 25.51
CA GLU A 527 -22.96 -0.06 26.25
C GLU A 527 -21.80 -0.93 25.74
N GLU A 528 -21.64 -1.05 24.43
CA GLU A 528 -20.53 -1.77 23.79
C GLU A 528 -19.17 -1.14 24.13
N ALA A 529 -19.12 0.19 24.16
CA ALA A 529 -17.93 0.92 24.57
C ALA A 529 -17.58 0.68 26.05
N ILE A 530 -18.58 0.67 26.95
CA ILE A 530 -18.37 0.39 28.39
C ILE A 530 -17.75 -0.99 28.59
N ASP A 531 -18.38 -2.05 28.04
CA ASP A 531 -17.90 -3.43 28.19
C ASP A 531 -16.44 -3.56 27.70
N LYS A 532 -16.13 -2.97 26.55
CA LYS A 532 -14.79 -2.98 25.97
C LYS A 532 -13.76 -2.25 26.83
N LEU A 533 -14.11 -1.06 27.34
CA LEU A 533 -13.24 -0.25 28.18
C LEU A 533 -12.95 -0.94 29.51
N GLU A 534 -13.95 -1.53 30.16
CA GLU A 534 -13.81 -2.24 31.43
C GLU A 534 -12.91 -3.47 31.29
N LYS A 535 -13.16 -4.31 30.28
CA LYS A 535 -12.31 -5.49 29.98
C LYS A 535 -10.85 -5.11 29.75
N THR A 536 -10.63 -4.00 29.05
CA THR A 536 -9.27 -3.53 28.73
C THR A 536 -8.57 -2.94 29.96
N LEU A 537 -9.28 -2.19 30.82
CA LEU A 537 -8.73 -1.59 32.04
C LEU A 537 -8.13 -2.62 33.02
N VAL A 538 -8.62 -3.87 33.01
CA VAL A 538 -8.08 -4.97 33.81
C VAL A 538 -6.66 -5.37 33.37
N GLN A 539 -6.34 -5.19 32.09
CA GLN A 539 -5.08 -5.68 31.49
C GLN A 539 -4.03 -4.57 31.35
N VAL A 540 -4.43 -3.30 31.27
CA VAL A 540 -3.54 -2.17 31.02
C VAL A 540 -2.82 -1.73 32.29
N LYS A 541 -1.48 -1.71 32.24
CA LYS A 541 -0.61 -1.18 33.31
C LYS A 541 -0.13 0.26 33.07
N ASP A 542 -0.06 0.69 31.81
CA ASP A 542 0.40 2.03 31.43
C ASP A 542 -0.55 3.11 31.95
N LYS A 543 -0.04 4.07 32.74
CA LYS A 543 -0.84 5.12 33.39
C LYS A 543 -1.51 6.05 32.37
N GLY A 544 -0.82 6.39 31.29
CA GLY A 544 -1.33 7.23 30.19
C GLY A 544 -2.55 6.60 29.53
N ILE A 545 -2.45 5.33 29.17
CA ILE A 545 -3.55 4.58 28.56
C ILE A 545 -4.71 4.42 29.56
N ARG A 546 -4.43 4.07 30.82
CA ARG A 546 -5.48 3.97 31.86
C ARG A 546 -6.24 5.29 32.03
N ALA A 547 -5.54 6.42 32.06
CA ALA A 547 -6.18 7.74 32.16
C ALA A 547 -7.11 8.00 30.96
N ALA A 548 -6.66 7.68 29.75
CA ALA A 548 -7.49 7.82 28.55
C ALA A 548 -8.75 6.92 28.58
N LEU A 549 -8.59 5.66 29.00
CA LEU A 549 -9.68 4.68 29.14
C LEU A 549 -10.70 5.14 30.19
N TYR A 550 -10.26 5.50 31.40
CA TYR A 550 -11.14 6.02 32.46
C TYR A 550 -11.91 7.25 32.02
N LYS A 551 -11.28 8.15 31.25
CA LYS A 551 -11.95 9.33 30.70
C LYS A 551 -13.08 8.96 29.72
N ASN A 552 -12.86 7.99 28.83
CA ASN A 552 -13.91 7.55 27.91
C ASN A 552 -14.97 6.72 28.63
N LEU A 553 -14.61 5.94 29.65
CA LEU A 553 -15.55 5.16 30.44
C LEU A 553 -16.49 6.08 31.23
N GLY A 554 -15.94 7.15 31.83
CA GLY A 554 -16.74 8.18 32.46
C GLY A 554 -17.64 8.94 31.49
N TRP A 555 -17.18 9.21 30.27
CA TRP A 555 -18.03 9.78 29.21
C TRP A 555 -19.20 8.83 28.87
N ALA A 556 -18.90 7.55 28.67
CA ALA A 556 -19.90 6.55 28.35
C ALA A 556 -20.96 6.42 29.46
N TYR A 557 -20.53 6.28 30.72
CA TYR A 557 -21.46 6.26 31.86
C TYR A 557 -22.31 7.52 31.99
N PHE A 558 -21.77 8.68 31.60
CA PHE A 558 -22.54 9.92 31.61
C PHE A 558 -23.67 9.91 30.58
N LEU A 559 -23.42 9.39 29.36
CA LEU A 559 -24.44 9.25 28.33
C LEU A 559 -25.49 8.18 28.67
N GLU A 560 -25.11 7.14 29.41
CA GLU A 560 -26.04 6.14 29.99
C GLU A 560 -26.81 6.66 31.21
N ASN A 561 -26.83 7.98 31.44
CA ASN A 561 -27.54 8.61 32.55
C ASN A 561 -27.11 8.07 33.94
N ASN A 562 -25.85 7.66 34.08
CA ASN A 562 -25.24 7.25 35.35
C ASN A 562 -24.15 8.26 35.79
N PRO A 563 -24.55 9.49 36.20
CA PRO A 563 -23.60 10.55 36.53
C PRO A 563 -22.79 10.26 37.80
N LYS A 564 -23.22 9.33 38.66
CA LYS A 564 -22.45 8.94 39.85
C LYS A 564 -21.24 8.11 39.45
N GLN A 565 -21.43 7.09 38.63
CA GLN A 565 -20.32 6.28 38.14
C GLN A 565 -19.40 7.11 37.23
N ALA A 566 -19.98 7.95 36.36
CA ALA A 566 -19.21 8.84 35.51
C ALA A 566 -18.22 9.72 36.30
N GLU A 567 -18.65 10.29 37.43
CA GLU A 567 -17.77 11.08 38.30
C GLU A 567 -16.61 10.25 38.87
N VAL A 568 -16.88 9.01 39.29
CA VAL A 568 -15.83 8.12 39.83
C VAL A 568 -14.76 7.88 38.77
N GLU A 569 -15.14 7.47 37.57
CA GLU A 569 -14.18 7.15 36.51
C GLU A 569 -13.40 8.38 36.04
N LEU A 570 -14.07 9.54 35.90
CA LEU A 570 -13.40 10.79 35.52
C LEU A 570 -12.39 11.25 36.59
N ARG A 571 -12.69 11.04 37.88
CA ARG A 571 -11.74 11.32 38.95
C ARG A 571 -10.54 10.38 38.91
N GLN A 572 -10.76 9.08 38.65
CA GLN A 572 -9.68 8.12 38.42
C GLN A 572 -8.76 8.56 37.26
N SER A 573 -9.33 9.07 36.16
CA SER A 573 -8.52 9.63 35.07
C SER A 573 -7.64 10.80 35.53
N LEU A 574 -8.16 11.72 36.36
CA LEU A 574 -7.42 12.91 36.81
C LEU A 574 -6.37 12.58 37.89
N GLU A 575 -6.64 11.57 38.73
CA GLU A 575 -5.71 11.09 39.77
C GLU A 575 -4.41 10.54 39.19
N LEU A 576 -4.45 10.01 37.96
CA LEU A 576 -3.27 9.49 37.26
C LEU A 576 -2.29 10.59 36.81
N LYS A 577 -2.69 11.88 36.89
CA LYS A 577 -1.86 13.07 36.57
C LYS A 577 -1.28 13.08 35.15
N GLU A 578 -1.96 12.43 34.22
CA GLU A 578 -1.66 12.48 32.78
C GLU A 578 -2.44 13.65 32.15
N SER A 579 -1.88 14.33 31.14
CA SER A 579 -2.58 15.46 30.51
C SER A 579 -3.87 14.97 29.85
N ASN A 580 -5.01 15.36 30.43
CA ASN A 580 -6.33 14.97 29.96
C ASN A 580 -7.36 16.08 30.20
N VAL A 581 -7.20 17.18 29.46
CA VAL A 581 -8.12 18.33 29.47
C VAL A 581 -9.58 17.90 29.29
N VAL A 582 -9.82 16.85 28.49
CA VAL A 582 -11.17 16.31 28.23
C VAL A 582 -11.85 15.82 29.51
N ALA A 583 -11.11 15.21 30.44
CA ALA A 583 -11.68 14.73 31.70
C ALA A 583 -12.24 15.88 32.56
N TYR A 584 -11.62 17.07 32.55
CA TYR A 584 -12.15 18.25 33.25
C TYR A 584 -13.47 18.72 32.63
N TYR A 585 -13.56 18.76 31.29
CA TYR A 585 -14.80 19.15 30.59
C TYR A 585 -15.95 18.18 30.87
N LEU A 586 -15.68 16.87 30.85
CA LEU A 586 -16.69 15.85 31.15
C LEU A 586 -17.12 15.91 32.62
N LEU A 587 -16.18 16.10 33.54
CA LEU A 587 -16.50 16.16 34.97
C LEU A 587 -17.34 17.39 35.31
N ALA A 588 -17.10 18.52 34.64
CA ALA A 588 -17.96 19.69 34.77
C ALA A 588 -19.40 19.41 34.33
N GLN A 589 -19.61 18.71 33.19
CA GLN A 589 -20.94 18.31 32.72
C GLN A 589 -21.63 17.35 33.68
N VAL A 590 -20.90 16.36 34.19
CA VAL A 590 -21.41 15.42 35.19
C VAL A 590 -21.85 16.14 36.46
N LEU A 591 -21.04 17.09 36.95
CA LEU A 591 -21.39 17.89 38.13
C LEU A 591 -22.60 18.80 37.89
N GLU A 592 -22.79 19.33 36.69
CA GLU A 592 -24.02 20.06 36.33
C GLU A 592 -25.25 19.15 36.38
N ALA A 593 -25.18 17.95 35.82
CA ALA A 593 -26.26 16.97 35.86
C ALA A 593 -26.61 16.52 37.30
N GLN A 594 -25.64 16.57 38.21
CA GLN A 594 -25.84 16.34 39.64
C GLN A 594 -26.29 17.60 40.42
N ASN A 595 -26.59 18.72 39.76
CA ASN A 595 -26.94 20.01 40.37
C ASN A 595 -25.84 20.63 41.27
N ARG A 596 -24.57 20.25 41.07
CA ARG A 596 -23.40 20.76 41.82
C ARG A 596 -22.74 21.94 41.10
N HIS A 597 -23.53 22.97 40.78
CA HIS A 597 -23.14 24.07 39.90
C HIS A 597 -21.86 24.81 40.31
N LYS A 598 -21.65 25.10 41.60
CA LYS A 598 -20.44 25.78 42.09
C LYS A 598 -19.17 24.98 41.77
N GLN A 599 -19.23 23.65 41.92
CA GLN A 599 -18.09 22.78 41.61
C GLN A 599 -17.91 22.67 40.10
N ALA A 600 -19.00 22.52 39.35
CA ALA A 600 -18.96 22.48 37.88
C ALA A 600 -18.27 23.72 37.28
N LEU A 601 -18.57 24.93 37.77
CA LEU A 601 -17.92 26.17 37.32
C LEU A 601 -16.40 26.16 37.56
N ALA A 602 -15.94 25.62 38.70
CA ALA A 602 -14.52 25.46 38.97
C ALA A 602 -13.86 24.53 37.95
N PHE A 603 -14.50 23.38 37.65
CA PHE A 603 -14.00 22.44 36.65
C PHE A 603 -14.03 23.00 35.21
N TRP A 604 -15.06 23.76 34.83
CA TRP A 604 -15.10 24.45 33.54
C TRP A 604 -13.95 25.45 33.38
N LYS A 605 -13.66 26.21 34.45
CA LYS A 605 -12.54 27.17 34.47
C LYS A 605 -11.20 26.44 34.34
N THR A 606 -10.96 25.42 35.17
CA THR A 606 -9.73 24.62 35.10
C THR A 606 -9.56 23.95 33.74
N ALA A 607 -10.64 23.44 33.13
CA ALA A 607 -10.59 22.84 31.81
C ALA A 607 -10.06 23.84 30.78
N LEU A 608 -10.57 25.08 30.73
CA LEU A 608 -10.10 26.10 29.79
C LEU A 608 -8.65 26.53 30.04
N GLU A 609 -8.24 26.64 31.30
CA GLU A 609 -6.86 26.99 31.68
C GLU A 609 -5.86 25.91 31.21
N GLN A 610 -6.15 24.64 31.49
CA GLN A 610 -5.34 23.52 31.03
C GLN A 610 -5.36 23.41 29.50
N ASP A 611 -6.52 23.66 28.89
CA ASP A 611 -6.68 23.65 27.45
C ASP A 611 -5.81 24.70 26.73
N GLU A 612 -5.63 25.86 27.33
CA GLU A 612 -4.76 26.93 26.82
C GLU A 612 -3.27 26.61 27.02
N LEU A 613 -2.90 25.99 28.15
CA LEU A 613 -1.54 25.52 28.38
C LEU A 613 -1.14 24.45 27.36
N ASP A 614 -2.02 23.49 27.09
CA ASP A 614 -1.82 22.47 26.07
C ASP A 614 -1.72 23.04 24.64
N GLN A 615 -2.39 24.17 24.34
CA GLN A 615 -2.25 24.87 23.05
C GLN A 615 -0.86 25.47 22.87
N LYS A 616 -0.27 25.99 23.95
CA LYS A 616 1.03 26.66 23.92
C LYS A 616 2.19 25.66 23.88
N SER A 617 2.02 24.47 24.44
CA SER A 617 3.10 23.46 24.55
C SER A 617 3.29 22.59 23.31
N ASN A 618 2.22 22.23 22.58
CA ASN A 618 2.27 21.08 21.65
C ASN A 618 2.40 21.40 20.15
N GLY A 619 2.50 22.67 19.72
CA GLY A 619 2.94 23.08 18.37
C GLY A 619 2.13 22.62 17.15
N VAL A 620 1.20 21.66 17.30
CA VAL A 620 0.41 21.05 16.21
C VAL A 620 -1.00 20.79 16.75
N THR A 621 -1.94 21.65 16.38
CA THR A 621 -3.26 21.75 17.01
C THR A 621 -4.34 21.01 16.22
N TRP A 622 -4.18 19.70 16.03
CA TRP A 622 -5.37 18.88 15.79
C TRP A 622 -5.97 18.45 17.10
N ARG A 623 -7.28 18.59 17.19
CA ARG A 623 -8.07 18.31 18.38
C ARG A 623 -9.26 17.48 17.98
N LEU A 624 -9.68 16.65 18.94
CA LEU A 624 -10.94 15.93 18.86
C LEU A 624 -12.08 16.89 18.50
N PRO A 625 -12.89 16.63 17.46
CA PRO A 625 -13.97 17.51 17.04
C PRO A 625 -14.91 17.92 18.18
N GLU A 626 -15.20 16.98 19.09
CA GLU A 626 -16.04 17.18 20.28
C GLU A 626 -15.45 18.20 21.28
N LEU A 627 -14.12 18.36 21.31
CA LEU A 627 -13.46 19.31 22.20
C LEU A 627 -13.84 20.76 21.88
N LEU A 628 -14.11 21.08 20.61
CA LEU A 628 -14.57 22.41 20.22
C LEU A 628 -15.94 22.73 20.82
N ALA A 629 -16.86 21.74 20.82
CA ALA A 629 -18.18 21.89 21.40
C ALA A 629 -18.08 22.12 22.92
N TRP A 630 -17.30 21.31 23.63
CA TRP A 630 -17.12 21.46 25.08
C TRP A 630 -16.45 22.78 25.47
N ARG A 631 -15.46 23.25 24.69
CA ARG A 631 -14.83 24.55 24.90
C ARG A 631 -15.83 25.70 24.77
N MET A 632 -16.73 25.62 23.79
CA MET A 632 -17.78 26.62 23.61
C MET A 632 -18.78 26.60 24.78
N THR A 633 -19.19 25.41 25.23
CA THR A 633 -20.05 25.25 26.42
C THR A 633 -19.39 25.86 27.65
N ALA A 634 -18.11 25.57 27.91
CA ALA A 634 -17.36 26.10 29.05
C ALA A 634 -17.36 27.63 29.09
N ARG A 635 -17.09 28.27 27.94
CA ARG A 635 -17.12 29.74 27.81
C ARG A 635 -18.50 30.31 28.10
N GLN A 636 -19.56 29.68 27.60
CA GLN A 636 -20.92 30.12 27.88
C GLN A 636 -21.29 29.99 29.36
N ARG A 637 -20.86 28.91 30.03
CA ARG A 637 -21.13 28.68 31.45
C ARG A 637 -20.44 29.68 32.36
N LEU A 638 -19.24 30.14 31.99
CA LEU A 638 -18.47 31.13 32.78
C LEU A 638 -18.89 32.59 32.55
N LEU A 639 -19.70 32.86 31.52
CA LEU A 639 -20.28 34.18 31.26
C LEU A 639 -21.61 34.41 31.98
N LYS A 640 -22.24 33.34 32.49
CA LYS A 640 -23.46 33.38 33.30
C LYS A 640 -23.10 33.35 34.77
#